data_AF-A0A485L2J1-F1
#
_entry.id   AF-A0A485L2J1-F1
#
_cell.length_a   1.000
_cell.length_b   1.000
_cell.length_c   1.000
_cell.angle_alpha   90.00
_cell.angle_beta   90.00
_cell.angle_gamma   90.00
#
_symmetry.space_group_name_H-M   'P 1'
#
loop_
_entity.id
_entity.type
_entity.pdbx_description
1 polymer ?
#
loop_
_entity_poly.entity_id
_entity_poly.type
_entity_poly.pdbx_seq_one_letter_code
_entity_poly.pdbx_strand_id
1 'polypeptide(L)'
;MRRGKCLDAAWVANMSTGLDLTARDSWNRMLYPLFRPALKTPRFYLHDPRHIDPAAFDATKPCGAPGDVIALHGVGETTYGNGQTANPGSFQGTFTLELNNWDSHIITTAIMAILVQEVGYNVSYLSSTNGLLSAERMSSTGSGRCSPVHINMETWATGKTDKFAQVANETTASIVGYDGLSGMYTLAANVKEGLKGQASATGMFTAPQSPDFWRDFSRSDELIRYYATNNSNVHGLASDANCANATNGGRYGCMAGCSKTKACSVNEAMGKPCMMIAMMSDYYDPGYLQAITDNNNVPTYHCFLGKAGLESYVTAAIQSSGNSVAAFYHYEPGMFHILHQGQFVRVAWPRAVPESVQTNTATYGELGYGNGTTNPVNVDFPQGPLYKYSSYILATAAPMLQTLVAKFQLSQLDINNLLRAEAAIYMAAGASPPLDPWFPTACQWVKANYKVWQPWIDRLPLCSIESHMLWGYEGCSASNISTTSADGVRTINFAWQMPDPDDASLPYNCDGGWVPLPATFPSSRSCDWLRENEETWMSWISQPPKCDATFFSYSVSACRKDCTRSVAFFWLLPDATGTRSIECVGGVTLPPSVTIDCDFVPSVSTTASLVFAMAVVVMAFAATCIGVVVRFHNRPIIKRAQWPLLLTLLAGAIVMCVYVTIGAGMPSSTICALRPLLASIGFTLTFGSIVVKSLRVYLVFNHKAMKKVQVPLSKMLHILASLVGVDLMIVVVWLVVDFPSPTTTTTAAAEFAGTVDHLSCHSSSFIFTALTVFWKAIVLFAGIYLSFLIRHADADFQESLWIFASACVILMASLIMLPLAYLVNLPAAIDYSFRSTTILLSTVILICLMFGPKLIRLNNHDNTTHDTTKAGGGHHDKVTAHHGAATVHATAEKDDVTNGNAIGLELADTTAKADQE
;
A
#
# COMPACT_ATOMS: atom_id res chain seq x y z
N MET A 1 10.61 -43.68 -8.36
CA MET A 1 11.17 -42.55 -9.16
C MET A 1 12.14 -41.70 -8.39
N ARG A 2 13.17 -41.19 -9.08
CA ARG A 2 14.29 -40.45 -8.49
C ARG A 2 14.27 -38.97 -8.93
N ARG A 3 13.93 -38.06 -8.01
CA ARG A 3 13.93 -36.60 -8.25
C ARG A 3 15.28 -36.13 -8.80
N GLY A 4 15.25 -35.27 -9.82
CA GLY A 4 16.46 -34.71 -10.45
C GLY A 4 17.38 -35.73 -11.13
N LYS A 5 16.84 -36.90 -11.52
CA LYS A 5 17.53 -37.89 -12.36
C LYS A 5 16.94 -38.02 -13.77
N CYS A 6 15.89 -37.26 -14.11
CA CYS A 6 15.44 -37.14 -15.49
C CYS A 6 16.03 -35.92 -16.18
N LEU A 7 15.46 -34.71 -16.06
CA LEU A 7 16.03 -33.54 -16.74
C LEU A 7 17.26 -33.02 -15.97
N ASP A 8 18.38 -33.70 -16.24
CA ASP A 8 19.71 -33.38 -15.74
C ASP A 8 20.39 -32.29 -16.57
N ALA A 9 21.48 -31.74 -16.05
CA ALA A 9 22.24 -30.68 -16.72
C ALA A 9 22.83 -31.11 -18.09
N ALA A 10 23.02 -32.40 -18.34
CA ALA A 10 23.50 -32.90 -19.64
C ALA A 10 22.38 -32.90 -20.69
N TRP A 11 21.14 -33.24 -20.31
CA TRP A 11 19.97 -33.05 -21.17
C TRP A 11 19.73 -31.57 -21.47
N VAL A 12 19.84 -30.68 -20.48
CA VAL A 12 19.70 -29.23 -20.69
C VAL A 12 20.72 -28.73 -21.70
N ALA A 13 22.01 -28.99 -21.46
CA ALA A 13 23.10 -28.52 -22.32
C ALA A 13 22.98 -29.03 -23.78
N ASN A 14 22.46 -30.25 -23.97
CA ASN A 14 22.17 -30.79 -25.29
C ASN A 14 20.98 -30.06 -25.96
N MET A 15 19.85 -29.94 -25.26
CA MET A 15 18.62 -29.35 -25.81
C MET A 15 18.67 -27.84 -25.99
N SER A 16 19.51 -27.13 -25.23
CA SER A 16 19.72 -25.68 -25.36
C SER A 16 20.77 -25.31 -26.41
N THR A 17 21.29 -26.26 -27.20
CA THR A 17 22.32 -25.99 -28.21
C THR A 17 21.83 -24.95 -29.22
N GLY A 18 22.51 -23.79 -29.26
CA GLY A 18 22.16 -22.67 -30.15
C GLY A 18 21.01 -21.78 -29.65
N LEU A 19 20.56 -21.95 -28.40
CA LEU A 19 19.56 -21.07 -27.77
C LEU A 19 20.22 -20.16 -26.73
N ASP A 20 19.84 -18.88 -26.74
CA ASP A 20 20.12 -17.98 -25.62
C ASP A 20 19.10 -18.23 -24.51
N LEU A 21 19.54 -18.86 -23.42
CA LEU A 21 18.72 -19.10 -22.23
C LEU A 21 18.49 -17.84 -21.37
N THR A 22 19.22 -16.76 -21.62
CA THR A 22 19.04 -15.46 -20.93
C THR A 22 18.03 -14.55 -21.65
N ALA A 23 17.68 -14.87 -22.91
CA ALA A 23 16.76 -14.08 -23.71
C ALA A 23 15.34 -13.99 -23.09
N ARG A 24 14.78 -12.77 -23.12
CA ARG A 24 13.48 -12.43 -22.52
C ARG A 24 12.52 -11.80 -23.53
N ASP A 25 11.21 -11.92 -23.27
CA ASP A 25 10.14 -11.32 -24.09
C ASP A 25 9.84 -9.85 -23.72
N SER A 26 8.85 -9.25 -24.41
CA SER A 26 8.44 -7.85 -24.19
C SER A 26 7.84 -7.55 -22.82
N TRP A 27 7.50 -8.58 -22.03
CA TRP A 27 7.12 -8.45 -20.62
C TRP A 27 8.26 -8.88 -19.69
N ASN A 28 9.48 -8.92 -20.20
CA ASN A 28 10.71 -9.29 -19.51
C ASN A 28 10.72 -10.75 -18.99
N ARG A 29 9.86 -11.65 -19.49
CA ARG A 29 9.86 -13.08 -19.10
C ARG A 29 10.86 -13.89 -19.90
N MET A 30 11.47 -14.92 -19.31
CA MET A 30 12.36 -15.84 -20.04
C MET A 30 11.65 -16.49 -21.22
N LEU A 31 12.32 -16.59 -22.36
CA LEU A 31 11.77 -17.32 -23.53
C LEU A 31 11.74 -18.84 -23.30
N TYR A 32 12.70 -19.37 -22.55
CA TYR A 32 12.92 -20.81 -22.35
C TYR A 32 12.97 -21.25 -20.87
N PRO A 33 11.96 -20.94 -20.04
CA PRO A 33 12.02 -21.14 -18.57
C PRO A 33 12.10 -22.61 -18.11
N LEU A 34 11.96 -23.57 -19.03
CA LEU A 34 11.98 -25.01 -18.78
C LEU A 34 13.29 -25.70 -19.22
N PHE A 35 14.20 -25.02 -19.92
CA PHE A 35 15.54 -25.54 -20.19
C PHE A 35 16.48 -25.30 -18.99
N ARG A 36 16.19 -26.00 -17.91
CA ARG A 36 16.92 -26.00 -16.64
C ARG A 36 16.89 -27.39 -16.01
N PRO A 37 17.82 -27.75 -15.10
CA PRO A 37 17.72 -28.98 -14.34
C PRO A 37 16.48 -28.96 -13.42
N ALA A 38 16.00 -30.14 -13.02
CA ALA A 38 14.92 -30.28 -12.05
C ALA A 38 15.15 -29.40 -10.81
N LEU A 39 14.12 -28.67 -10.38
CA LEU A 39 14.23 -27.79 -9.21
C LEU A 39 14.57 -28.60 -7.95
N LYS A 40 15.40 -28.03 -7.07
CA LYS A 40 15.78 -28.61 -5.76
C LYS A 40 14.66 -28.51 -4.72
N THR A 41 13.83 -27.47 -4.84
CA THR A 41 12.73 -27.10 -3.94
C THR A 41 11.45 -26.84 -4.74
N PRO A 42 10.26 -26.83 -4.11
CA PRO A 42 9.00 -26.47 -4.78
C PRO A 42 8.84 -24.94 -4.87
N ARG A 43 8.26 -24.44 -5.98
CA ARG A 43 7.96 -22.99 -6.14
C ARG A 43 6.69 -22.54 -5.41
N PHE A 44 5.80 -23.47 -5.09
CA PHE A 44 4.57 -23.23 -4.31
C PHE A 44 4.33 -24.42 -3.37
N TYR A 45 3.71 -24.18 -2.23
CA TYR A 45 3.49 -25.22 -1.22
C TYR A 45 2.09 -25.84 -1.33
N LEU A 46 2.03 -27.14 -1.60
CA LEU A 46 0.78 -27.90 -1.61
C LEU A 46 0.33 -28.20 -0.19
N HIS A 47 -0.60 -27.40 0.33
CA HIS A 47 -1.18 -27.58 1.67
C HIS A 47 -2.49 -28.37 1.59
N ASP A 48 -2.40 -29.71 1.59
CA ASP A 48 -3.56 -30.59 1.80
C ASP A 48 -3.77 -30.85 3.31
N PRO A 49 -4.87 -30.39 3.93
CA PRO A 49 -5.17 -30.66 5.34
C PRO A 49 -5.27 -32.17 5.65
N ARG A 50 -5.62 -33.00 4.68
CA ARG A 50 -5.73 -34.46 4.85
C ARG A 50 -4.37 -35.10 5.15
N HIS A 51 -3.25 -34.48 4.74
CA HIS A 51 -1.90 -34.96 5.09
C HIS A 51 -1.50 -34.70 6.56
N ILE A 52 -2.35 -34.03 7.33
CA ILE A 52 -2.11 -33.68 8.75
C ILE A 52 -2.89 -34.62 9.70
N ASP A 53 -3.93 -35.30 9.22
CA ASP A 53 -4.71 -36.27 10.02
C ASP A 53 -3.82 -37.47 10.41
N PRO A 54 -3.65 -37.81 11.71
CA PRO A 54 -2.94 -39.02 12.14
C PRO A 54 -3.59 -40.34 11.70
N ALA A 55 -4.82 -40.31 11.19
CA ALA A 55 -5.47 -41.43 10.52
C ALA A 55 -5.25 -41.46 9.01
N ALA A 56 -4.69 -40.41 8.40
CA ALA A 56 -4.19 -40.48 7.03
C ALA A 56 -3.05 -41.50 6.95
N PHE A 57 -3.10 -42.31 5.90
CA PHE A 57 -2.08 -43.28 5.56
C PHE A 57 -1.88 -44.43 6.57
N ASP A 58 -2.83 -44.61 7.50
CA ASP A 58 -2.86 -45.73 8.45
C ASP A 58 -3.27 -47.03 7.75
N ALA A 59 -2.27 -47.85 7.40
CA ALA A 59 -2.45 -49.17 6.78
C ALA A 59 -3.21 -50.20 7.64
N THR A 60 -3.55 -49.90 8.90
CA THR A 60 -4.42 -50.74 9.74
C THR A 60 -5.92 -50.41 9.58
N LYS A 61 -6.26 -49.32 8.89
CA LYS A 61 -7.65 -48.90 8.64
C LYS A 61 -8.14 -49.35 7.25
N PRO A 62 -9.45 -49.63 7.09
CA PRO A 62 -10.04 -50.03 5.81
C PRO A 62 -10.21 -48.83 4.85
N CYS A 63 -9.11 -48.34 4.29
CA CYS A 63 -9.08 -47.26 3.29
C CYS A 63 -9.28 -47.76 1.85
N GLY A 64 -9.31 -49.08 1.66
CA GLY A 64 -9.55 -49.74 0.37
C GLY A 64 -10.88 -50.47 0.34
N ALA A 65 -11.29 -50.91 -0.86
CA ALA A 65 -12.39 -51.84 -1.00
C ALA A 65 -12.03 -53.21 -0.38
N PRO A 66 -13.00 -54.08 -0.06
CA PRO A 66 -12.70 -55.45 0.35
C PRO A 66 -11.82 -56.16 -0.69
N GLY A 67 -10.63 -56.61 -0.28
CA GLY A 67 -9.61 -57.22 -1.17
C GLY A 67 -8.65 -56.23 -1.86
N ASP A 68 -8.80 -54.93 -1.65
CA ASP A 68 -7.85 -53.90 -2.12
C ASP A 68 -6.61 -53.89 -1.21
N VAL A 69 -5.44 -54.18 -1.78
CA VAL A 69 -4.16 -54.13 -1.06
C VAL A 69 -3.56 -52.75 -1.28
N ILE A 70 -3.71 -51.89 -0.27
CA ILE A 70 -3.17 -50.53 -0.27
C ILE A 70 -1.80 -50.52 0.43
N ALA A 71 -0.81 -49.94 -0.24
CA ALA A 71 0.51 -49.63 0.32
C ALA A 71 0.91 -48.21 -0.06
N LEU A 72 1.83 -47.60 0.69
CA LEU A 72 2.19 -46.20 0.51
C LEU A 72 3.71 -45.98 0.55
N HIS A 73 4.19 -45.22 -0.43
CA HIS A 73 5.59 -45.05 -0.75
C HIS A 73 5.94 -43.56 -0.72
N GLY A 74 6.62 -43.13 0.34
CA GLY A 74 6.94 -41.73 0.62
C GLY A 74 8.29 -41.29 0.08
N VAL A 75 8.53 -39.98 0.11
CA VAL A 75 9.85 -39.47 -0.27
C VAL A 75 10.85 -39.82 0.83
N GLY A 76 11.87 -40.59 0.45
CA GLY A 76 12.84 -41.16 1.39
C GLY A 76 12.43 -42.52 1.97
N GLU A 77 11.45 -43.23 1.38
CA GLU A 77 11.17 -44.62 1.75
C GLU A 77 12.43 -45.48 1.68
N THR A 78 12.60 -46.39 2.65
CA THR A 78 13.59 -47.48 2.59
C THR A 78 12.89 -48.82 2.75
N THR A 79 13.38 -49.84 2.04
CA THR A 79 12.89 -51.21 2.09
C THR A 79 13.97 -52.17 2.59
N TYR A 80 13.55 -53.25 3.25
CA TYR A 80 14.39 -54.39 3.55
C TYR A 80 14.67 -55.19 2.26
N GLY A 81 15.72 -56.03 2.28
CA GLY A 81 16.11 -56.86 1.13
C GLY A 81 15.10 -57.92 0.69
N ASN A 82 13.99 -58.09 1.42
CA ASN A 82 12.84 -58.93 1.05
C ASN A 82 11.68 -58.13 0.41
N GLY A 83 11.86 -56.83 0.15
CA GLY A 83 10.86 -55.95 -0.44
C GLY A 83 9.87 -55.30 0.54
N GLN A 84 9.90 -55.64 1.84
CA GLN A 84 9.04 -54.99 2.83
C GLN A 84 9.56 -53.58 3.18
N THR A 85 8.65 -52.62 3.33
CA THR A 85 8.98 -51.25 3.78
C THR A 85 9.57 -51.26 5.20
N ALA A 86 10.74 -50.64 5.36
CA ALA A 86 11.46 -50.47 6.62
C ALA A 86 11.25 -49.08 7.24
N ASN A 87 11.08 -48.07 6.39
CA ASN A 87 10.62 -46.73 6.74
C ASN A 87 9.74 -46.23 5.58
N PRO A 88 8.47 -45.85 5.79
CA PRO A 88 7.58 -45.41 4.71
C PRO A 88 7.99 -44.08 4.05
N GLY A 89 8.89 -43.30 4.67
CA GLY A 89 9.30 -41.99 4.15
C GLY A 89 8.35 -40.85 4.54
N SER A 90 8.45 -39.72 3.85
CA SER A 90 7.67 -38.50 4.15
C SER A 90 6.57 -38.20 3.14
N PHE A 91 5.45 -37.66 3.64
CA PHE A 91 4.21 -37.40 2.90
C PHE A 91 3.72 -35.95 2.99
N GLN A 92 4.03 -35.22 4.06
CA GLN A 92 3.55 -33.85 4.25
C GLN A 92 4.20 -32.90 3.22
N GLY A 93 3.36 -32.08 2.56
CA GLY A 93 3.78 -31.24 1.43
C GLY A 93 4.18 -32.00 0.15
N THR A 94 3.91 -33.31 0.06
CA THR A 94 4.15 -34.11 -1.15
C THR A 94 2.87 -34.25 -2.00
N PHE A 95 3.06 -34.42 -3.30
CA PHE A 95 1.99 -34.66 -4.27
C PHE A 95 1.74 -36.17 -4.39
N THR A 96 0.70 -36.66 -3.70
CA THR A 96 0.31 -38.07 -3.69
C THR A 96 -0.36 -38.48 -5.01
N LEU A 97 0.28 -39.36 -5.78
CA LEU A 97 -0.33 -40.05 -6.91
C LEU A 97 -0.87 -41.41 -6.46
N GLU A 98 -2.02 -41.84 -6.98
CA GLU A 98 -2.35 -43.27 -6.95
C GLU A 98 -1.51 -44.01 -8.00
N LEU A 99 -1.12 -45.25 -7.72
CA LEU A 99 -0.41 -46.15 -8.61
C LEU A 99 -1.15 -47.49 -8.62
N ASN A 100 -1.72 -47.89 -9.76
CA ASN A 100 -2.40 -49.18 -9.87
C ASN A 100 -1.53 -50.22 -10.59
N ASN A 101 -1.86 -51.50 -10.40
CA ASN A 101 -1.01 -52.65 -10.75
C ASN A 101 -1.11 -53.09 -12.24
N TRP A 102 -1.36 -52.17 -13.17
CA TRP A 102 -1.40 -52.46 -14.60
C TRP A 102 -0.54 -51.49 -15.43
N ASP A 103 -0.03 -51.98 -16.55
CA ASP A 103 1.22 -51.49 -17.13
C ASP A 103 1.10 -50.05 -17.68
N SER A 104 -0.02 -49.76 -18.36
CA SER A 104 -0.32 -48.43 -18.90
C SER A 104 -0.51 -47.37 -17.81
N HIS A 105 -1.07 -47.77 -16.65
CA HIS A 105 -1.23 -46.89 -15.49
C HIS A 105 0.12 -46.48 -14.93
N ILE A 106 1.00 -47.46 -14.72
CA ILE A 106 2.33 -47.27 -14.11
C ILE A 106 3.16 -46.31 -14.98
N ILE A 107 3.23 -46.54 -16.29
CA ILE A 107 4.04 -45.70 -17.18
C ILE A 107 3.45 -44.29 -17.38
N THR A 108 2.13 -44.14 -17.43
CA THR A 108 1.45 -42.84 -17.50
C THR A 108 1.63 -42.04 -16.20
N THR A 109 1.50 -42.70 -15.05
CA THR A 109 1.79 -42.13 -13.72
C THR A 109 3.26 -41.71 -13.61
N ALA A 110 4.18 -42.47 -14.20
CA ALA A 110 5.60 -42.14 -14.22
C ALA A 110 5.93 -40.86 -15.01
N ILE A 111 5.29 -40.64 -16.16
CA ILE A 111 5.48 -39.41 -16.95
C ILE A 111 4.95 -38.21 -16.16
N MET A 112 3.76 -38.30 -15.55
CA MET A 112 3.21 -37.22 -14.71
C MET A 112 4.13 -36.90 -13.53
N ALA A 113 4.55 -37.91 -12.78
CA ALA A 113 5.42 -37.75 -11.61
C ALA A 113 6.78 -37.14 -11.95
N ILE A 114 7.37 -37.49 -13.10
CA ILE A 114 8.58 -36.81 -13.60
C ILE A 114 8.28 -35.33 -13.81
N LEU A 115 7.27 -34.98 -14.62
CA LEU A 115 6.91 -33.59 -14.91
C LEU A 115 6.64 -32.75 -13.64
N VAL A 116 5.98 -33.35 -12.63
CA VAL A 116 5.71 -32.73 -11.32
C VAL A 116 6.99 -32.54 -10.49
N GLN A 117 7.96 -33.45 -10.58
CA GLN A 117 9.29 -33.29 -9.96
C GLN A 117 10.13 -32.21 -10.67
N GLU A 118 9.99 -32.03 -11.98
CA GLU A 118 10.68 -30.97 -12.74
C GLU A 118 10.18 -29.55 -12.35
N VAL A 119 8.88 -29.39 -12.04
CA VAL A 119 8.33 -28.17 -11.41
C VAL A 119 8.51 -28.11 -9.88
N GLY A 120 9.28 -29.03 -9.31
CA GLY A 120 9.88 -28.91 -7.98
C GLY A 120 9.13 -29.58 -6.82
N TYR A 121 8.06 -30.32 -7.08
CA TYR A 121 7.34 -31.00 -6.00
C TYR A 121 7.98 -32.35 -5.66
N ASN A 122 7.89 -32.73 -4.38
CA ASN A 122 8.12 -34.09 -3.95
C ASN A 122 6.87 -34.93 -4.27
N VAL A 123 7.04 -36.15 -4.79
CA VAL A 123 5.92 -37.03 -5.20
C VAL A 123 5.96 -38.31 -4.38
N SER A 124 4.83 -38.66 -3.80
CA SER A 124 4.57 -39.92 -3.08
C SER A 124 3.54 -40.77 -3.84
N TYR A 125 3.48 -42.07 -3.55
CA TYR A 125 2.63 -43.02 -4.30
C TYR A 125 1.78 -43.86 -3.37
N LEU A 126 0.48 -43.88 -3.59
CA LEU A 126 -0.44 -44.85 -3.01
C LEU A 126 -0.61 -46.01 -3.99
N SER A 127 0.07 -47.12 -3.74
CA SER A 127 -0.14 -48.38 -4.44
C SER A 127 -1.51 -48.96 -4.09
N SER A 128 -2.29 -49.38 -5.08
CA SER A 128 -3.63 -49.95 -4.89
C SER A 128 -3.92 -51.03 -5.94
N THR A 129 -4.41 -52.20 -5.52
CA THR A 129 -4.77 -53.30 -6.43
C THR A 129 -6.18 -53.18 -6.99
N ASN A 130 -7.03 -52.31 -6.43
CA ASN A 130 -8.42 -52.16 -6.86
C ASN A 130 -8.80 -50.68 -7.12
N GLY A 131 -8.92 -50.32 -8.39
CA GLY A 131 -9.37 -49.00 -8.84
C GLY A 131 -10.88 -48.72 -8.71
N LEU A 132 -11.60 -49.32 -7.76
CA LEU A 132 -13.02 -49.06 -7.48
C LEU A 132 -13.24 -47.76 -6.70
N LEU A 133 -12.36 -47.45 -5.75
CA LEU A 133 -12.46 -46.25 -4.89
C LEU A 133 -11.58 -45.08 -5.34
N SER A 134 -10.99 -45.12 -6.54
CA SER A 134 -9.98 -44.13 -6.97
C SER A 134 -10.46 -42.67 -6.85
N ALA A 135 -11.68 -42.36 -7.30
CA ALA A 135 -12.26 -41.04 -7.10
C ALA A 135 -12.55 -40.71 -5.61
N GLU A 136 -12.98 -41.68 -4.81
CA GLU A 136 -13.28 -41.46 -3.38
C GLU A 136 -11.99 -41.18 -2.59
N ARG A 137 -10.85 -41.79 -2.96
CA ARG A 137 -9.52 -41.47 -2.42
C ARG A 137 -9.08 -40.01 -2.68
N MET A 138 -9.71 -39.33 -3.63
CA MET A 138 -9.44 -37.91 -3.95
C MET A 138 -10.38 -36.92 -3.25
N SER A 139 -11.38 -37.37 -2.51
CA SER A 139 -12.31 -36.50 -1.78
C SER A 139 -11.86 -36.24 -0.32
N SER A 140 -12.64 -35.44 0.41
CA SER A 140 -12.54 -35.23 1.87
C SER A 140 -13.37 -36.24 2.70
N THR A 141 -13.96 -37.23 2.02
CA THR A 141 -14.90 -38.20 2.59
C THR A 141 -14.46 -39.64 2.26
N GLY A 142 -15.16 -40.64 2.81
CA GLY A 142 -14.86 -42.06 2.57
C GLY A 142 -13.37 -42.41 2.76
N SER A 143 -12.83 -43.18 1.82
CA SER A 143 -11.40 -43.53 1.75
C SER A 143 -10.46 -42.33 1.65
N GLY A 144 -10.87 -41.21 1.03
CA GLY A 144 -10.04 -40.00 0.87
C GLY A 144 -9.59 -39.35 2.17
N ARG A 145 -10.24 -39.65 3.30
CA ARG A 145 -9.77 -39.25 4.64
C ARG A 145 -8.52 -39.99 5.10
N CYS A 146 -8.42 -41.30 4.79
CA CYS A 146 -7.33 -42.14 5.27
C CYS A 146 -6.35 -42.59 4.18
N SER A 147 -6.61 -42.25 2.92
CA SER A 147 -5.62 -42.32 1.83
C SER A 147 -5.78 -41.11 0.88
N PRO A 148 -5.35 -39.89 1.29
CA PRO A 148 -5.51 -38.69 0.49
C PRO A 148 -4.63 -38.71 -0.77
N VAL A 149 -5.23 -39.19 -1.85
CA VAL A 149 -4.71 -39.10 -3.21
C VAL A 149 -5.00 -37.70 -3.76
N HIS A 150 -4.09 -37.16 -4.55
CA HIS A 150 -4.34 -35.97 -5.36
C HIS A 150 -4.84 -36.32 -6.75
N ILE A 151 -4.30 -37.38 -7.37
CA ILE A 151 -4.62 -37.79 -8.76
C ILE A 151 -4.55 -39.31 -8.93
N ASN A 152 -5.48 -39.86 -9.72
CA ASN A 152 -5.31 -41.14 -10.40
C ASN A 152 -5.18 -40.88 -11.91
N MET A 153 -4.07 -41.32 -12.52
CA MET A 153 -3.70 -40.96 -13.90
C MET A 153 -4.36 -41.81 -14.99
N GLU A 154 -4.95 -42.96 -14.65
CA GLU A 154 -5.69 -43.78 -15.61
C GLU A 154 -6.79 -44.57 -14.88
N THR A 155 -8.04 -44.32 -15.24
CA THR A 155 -9.20 -44.94 -14.59
C THR A 155 -10.24 -45.33 -15.63
N TRP A 156 -10.54 -46.62 -15.64
CA TRP A 156 -11.68 -47.22 -16.35
C TRP A 156 -12.96 -46.83 -15.60
N ALA A 157 -13.84 -46.06 -16.25
CA ALA A 157 -15.07 -45.53 -15.66
C ALA A 157 -16.27 -46.50 -15.76
N THR A 158 -16.26 -47.41 -16.73
CA THR A 158 -17.28 -48.45 -16.91
C THR A 158 -17.47 -49.26 -15.62
N GLY A 159 -18.72 -49.46 -15.21
CA GLY A 159 -19.06 -50.17 -13.96
C GLY A 159 -18.75 -49.42 -12.66
N LYS A 160 -18.27 -48.17 -12.71
CA LYS A 160 -17.89 -47.37 -11.53
C LYS A 160 -18.53 -45.98 -11.47
N THR A 161 -19.26 -45.58 -12.51
CA THR A 161 -19.93 -44.27 -12.64
C THR A 161 -20.67 -43.86 -11.37
N ASP A 162 -21.44 -44.77 -10.79
CA ASP A 162 -22.32 -44.51 -9.65
C ASP A 162 -21.53 -44.29 -8.36
N LYS A 163 -20.34 -44.89 -8.27
CA LYS A 163 -19.39 -44.69 -7.17
C LYS A 163 -18.60 -43.40 -7.33
N PHE A 164 -18.24 -43.03 -8.55
CA PHE A 164 -17.57 -41.74 -8.83
C PHE A 164 -18.54 -40.55 -8.69
N ALA A 165 -19.81 -40.73 -9.04
CA ALA A 165 -20.87 -39.73 -8.87
C ALA A 165 -21.08 -39.30 -7.41
N GLN A 166 -20.82 -40.20 -6.45
CA GLN A 166 -20.91 -39.91 -5.00
C GLN A 166 -19.89 -38.87 -4.51
N VAL A 167 -18.83 -38.58 -5.29
CA VAL A 167 -17.75 -37.63 -4.97
C VAL A 167 -17.42 -36.68 -6.14
N ALA A 168 -18.34 -36.55 -7.12
CA ALA A 168 -18.15 -35.73 -8.32
C ALA A 168 -18.16 -34.21 -8.03
N ASN A 169 -18.54 -33.80 -6.82
CA ASN A 169 -18.43 -32.44 -6.29
C ASN A 169 -17.01 -32.09 -5.81
N GLU A 170 -16.19 -33.10 -5.45
CA GLU A 170 -14.86 -32.94 -4.86
C GLU A 170 -13.74 -33.46 -5.78
N THR A 171 -14.09 -33.95 -6.97
CA THR A 171 -13.16 -34.48 -7.98
C THR A 171 -13.42 -33.88 -9.36
N THR A 172 -12.38 -33.81 -10.19
CA THR A 172 -12.45 -33.37 -11.59
C THR A 172 -11.87 -34.45 -12.50
N ALA A 173 -12.66 -34.89 -13.49
CA ALA A 173 -12.28 -35.90 -14.47
C ALA A 173 -11.91 -35.26 -15.82
N SER A 174 -10.92 -35.82 -16.51
CA SER A 174 -10.60 -35.50 -17.91
C SER A 174 -10.06 -36.73 -18.63
N ILE A 175 -10.06 -36.76 -19.96
CA ILE A 175 -9.51 -37.90 -20.73
C ILE A 175 -7.99 -37.94 -20.64
N VAL A 176 -7.39 -39.14 -20.71
CA VAL A 176 -5.93 -39.36 -20.76
C VAL A 176 -5.37 -39.15 -22.17
N GLY A 177 -6.18 -39.34 -23.21
CA GLY A 177 -5.80 -39.17 -24.63
C GLY A 177 -5.69 -40.48 -25.43
N TYR A 178 -5.85 -41.62 -24.75
CA TYR A 178 -5.98 -42.96 -25.35
C TYR A 178 -7.21 -43.68 -24.79
N ASP A 179 -7.68 -44.67 -25.55
CA ASP A 179 -8.87 -45.47 -25.22
C ASP A 179 -8.48 -46.77 -24.51
N GLY A 180 -9.42 -47.28 -23.72
CA GLY A 180 -9.44 -48.65 -23.21
C GLY A 180 -10.42 -49.50 -24.00
N LEU A 181 -10.05 -50.77 -24.20
CA LEU A 181 -10.89 -51.79 -24.83
C LEU A 181 -10.74 -53.12 -24.10
N SER A 182 -11.82 -53.60 -23.49
CA SER A 182 -11.93 -54.99 -23.05
C SER A 182 -12.43 -55.88 -24.19
N GLY A 183 -12.20 -57.19 -24.11
CA GLY A 183 -12.74 -58.12 -25.11
C GLY A 183 -12.50 -59.59 -24.83
N MET A 184 -13.18 -60.41 -25.63
CA MET A 184 -12.81 -61.79 -25.86
C MET A 184 -11.82 -61.83 -27.03
N TYR A 185 -10.75 -62.62 -26.89
CA TYR A 185 -9.70 -62.79 -27.88
C TYR A 185 -9.42 -64.28 -28.12
N THR A 186 -8.85 -64.57 -29.28
CA THR A 186 -8.33 -65.89 -29.66
C THR A 186 -7.00 -65.72 -30.39
N LEU A 187 -6.29 -66.82 -30.66
CA LEU A 187 -5.03 -66.78 -31.38
C LEU A 187 -5.26 -66.55 -32.89
N ALA A 188 -4.42 -65.73 -33.51
CA ALA A 188 -4.38 -65.55 -34.97
C ALA A 188 -4.06 -66.87 -35.71
N ALA A 189 -3.43 -67.83 -35.02
CA ALA A 189 -3.28 -69.21 -35.51
C ALA A 189 -4.64 -69.91 -35.62
N ASN A 190 -5.47 -69.87 -34.57
CA ASN A 190 -6.80 -70.48 -34.57
C ASN A 190 -7.68 -69.93 -35.69
N VAL A 191 -7.66 -68.62 -35.94
CA VAL A 191 -8.45 -67.99 -37.03
C VAL A 191 -8.00 -68.51 -38.39
N LYS A 192 -6.68 -68.54 -38.65
CA LYS A 192 -6.10 -69.13 -39.87
C LYS A 192 -6.41 -70.63 -40.02
N GLU A 193 -6.66 -71.33 -38.93
CA GLU A 193 -6.96 -72.76 -38.91
C GLU A 193 -8.44 -73.04 -39.21
N GLY A 194 -9.36 -72.32 -38.55
CA GLY A 194 -10.80 -72.40 -38.82
C GLY A 194 -11.17 -72.06 -40.27
N LEU A 195 -10.50 -71.06 -40.85
CA LEU A 195 -10.72 -70.61 -42.23
C LEU A 195 -10.28 -71.64 -43.28
N LYS A 196 -9.55 -72.71 -42.92
CA LYS A 196 -9.25 -73.82 -43.84
C LYS A 196 -10.42 -74.76 -44.07
N GLY A 197 -11.42 -74.78 -43.17
CA GLY A 197 -12.50 -75.76 -43.20
C GLY A 197 -11.96 -77.20 -43.22
N GLN A 198 -12.36 -77.97 -44.23
CA GLN A 198 -11.95 -79.36 -44.44
C GLN A 198 -10.42 -79.57 -44.62
N ALA A 199 -9.67 -78.51 -44.92
CA ALA A 199 -8.20 -78.55 -45.04
C ALA A 199 -7.49 -78.23 -43.71
N SER A 200 -8.22 -78.16 -42.58
CA SER A 200 -7.63 -78.00 -41.25
C SER A 200 -6.84 -79.24 -40.82
N ALA A 201 -5.73 -79.03 -40.12
CA ALA A 201 -4.88 -80.07 -39.56
C ALA A 201 -5.20 -80.42 -38.10
N THR A 202 -5.91 -79.54 -37.38
CA THR A 202 -6.21 -79.69 -35.94
C THR A 202 -7.70 -79.56 -35.60
N GLY A 203 -8.53 -78.99 -36.48
CA GLY A 203 -9.98 -78.89 -36.33
C GLY A 203 -10.74 -79.79 -37.30
N MET A 204 -11.87 -80.33 -36.85
CA MET A 204 -12.77 -81.15 -37.68
C MET A 204 -13.93 -80.30 -38.20
N PHE A 205 -13.67 -79.51 -39.25
CA PHE A 205 -14.64 -78.59 -39.85
C PHE A 205 -15.16 -79.08 -41.20
N THR A 206 -16.48 -79.07 -41.41
CA THR A 206 -17.08 -79.41 -42.72
C THR A 206 -17.08 -78.25 -43.72
N ALA A 207 -16.97 -77.01 -43.23
CA ALA A 207 -16.80 -75.79 -44.02
C ALA A 207 -15.92 -74.78 -43.25
N PRO A 208 -15.31 -73.78 -43.92
CA PRO A 208 -14.58 -72.71 -43.24
C PRO A 208 -15.40 -72.05 -42.12
N GLN A 209 -14.82 -71.93 -40.94
CA GLN A 209 -15.39 -71.24 -39.78
C GLN A 209 -14.59 -69.96 -39.52
N SER A 210 -15.21 -68.96 -38.89
CA SER A 210 -14.55 -67.72 -38.45
C SER A 210 -14.48 -67.64 -36.90
N PRO A 211 -13.41 -68.14 -36.26
CA PRO A 211 -13.23 -68.08 -34.81
C PRO A 211 -13.09 -66.66 -34.24
N ASP A 212 -12.93 -65.67 -35.11
CA ASP A 212 -12.92 -64.23 -34.84
C ASP A 212 -14.33 -63.61 -34.81
N PHE A 213 -15.40 -64.39 -35.04
CA PHE A 213 -16.77 -63.87 -35.12
C PHE A 213 -17.78 -64.70 -34.33
N TRP A 214 -18.48 -64.08 -33.38
CA TRP A 214 -19.31 -64.75 -32.37
C TRP A 214 -20.36 -65.72 -32.95
N ARG A 215 -20.90 -65.41 -34.13
CA ARG A 215 -22.10 -66.07 -34.66
C ARG A 215 -21.83 -67.50 -35.12
N ASP A 216 -20.59 -67.84 -35.43
CA ASP A 216 -20.22 -69.19 -35.85
C ASP A 216 -20.24 -70.13 -34.64
N PHE A 217 -19.85 -69.65 -33.46
CA PHE A 217 -19.99 -70.38 -32.19
C PHE A 217 -21.47 -70.63 -31.81
N SER A 218 -22.39 -69.72 -32.17
CA SER A 218 -23.84 -69.92 -31.98
C SER A 218 -24.52 -70.82 -33.02
N ARG A 219 -23.80 -71.22 -34.08
CA ARG A 219 -24.35 -71.97 -35.23
C ARG A 219 -23.68 -73.33 -35.48
N SER A 220 -22.47 -73.54 -34.96
CA SER A 220 -21.62 -74.68 -35.31
C SER A 220 -21.05 -75.38 -34.07
N ASP A 221 -21.55 -76.60 -33.82
CA ASP A 221 -20.95 -77.49 -32.82
C ASP A 221 -19.50 -77.86 -33.16
N GLU A 222 -19.05 -77.69 -34.41
CA GLU A 222 -17.68 -77.97 -34.84
C GLU A 222 -16.69 -76.99 -34.23
N LEU A 223 -17.04 -75.70 -34.24
CA LEU A 223 -16.23 -74.64 -33.65
C LEU A 223 -16.25 -74.71 -32.12
N ILE A 224 -17.41 -75.02 -31.52
CA ILE A 224 -17.51 -75.30 -30.07
C ILE A 224 -16.63 -76.50 -29.67
N ARG A 225 -16.65 -77.60 -30.44
CA ARG A 225 -15.80 -78.78 -30.21
C ARG A 225 -14.31 -78.45 -30.33
N TYR A 226 -13.92 -77.56 -31.25
CA TYR A 226 -12.53 -77.13 -31.41
C TYR A 226 -11.98 -76.45 -30.15
N TYR A 227 -12.81 -75.68 -29.42
CA TYR A 227 -12.45 -75.04 -28.15
C TYR A 227 -12.88 -75.81 -26.89
N ALA A 228 -13.19 -77.10 -27.01
CA ALA A 228 -13.65 -77.90 -25.88
C ALA A 228 -12.47 -78.37 -25.00
N THR A 229 -12.23 -79.68 -24.93
CA THR A 229 -11.47 -80.30 -23.84
C THR A 229 -10.56 -81.44 -24.28
N ASN A 230 -9.74 -81.24 -25.32
CA ASN A 230 -8.60 -82.12 -25.63
C ASN A 230 -7.24 -81.40 -25.71
N ASN A 231 -7.20 -80.11 -26.08
CA ASN A 231 -5.95 -79.35 -26.25
C ASN A 231 -5.78 -78.18 -25.27
N SER A 232 -6.64 -78.08 -24.25
CA SER A 232 -6.84 -76.89 -23.41
C SER A 232 -7.32 -77.22 -21.99
N ASN A 233 -6.39 -77.41 -21.04
CA ASN A 233 -6.68 -77.74 -19.63
C ASN A 233 -7.14 -76.52 -18.79
N VAL A 234 -8.09 -75.72 -19.30
CA VAL A 234 -8.50 -74.47 -18.64
C VAL A 234 -9.22 -74.76 -17.31
N HIS A 235 -10.09 -75.79 -17.28
CA HIS A 235 -10.85 -76.14 -16.08
C HIS A 235 -9.94 -76.64 -14.93
N GLY A 236 -8.83 -77.32 -15.25
CA GLY A 236 -7.85 -77.77 -14.26
C GLY A 236 -6.89 -76.68 -13.76
N LEU A 237 -6.94 -75.48 -14.36
CA LEU A 237 -6.18 -74.29 -13.95
C LEU A 237 -7.08 -73.24 -13.25
N ALA A 238 -8.39 -73.43 -13.26
CA ALA A 238 -9.35 -72.56 -12.59
C ALA A 238 -9.24 -72.68 -11.06
N SER A 239 -9.61 -71.61 -10.34
CA SER A 239 -9.55 -71.60 -8.88
C SER A 239 -10.74 -70.88 -8.25
N ASP A 240 -11.30 -71.46 -7.19
CA ASP A 240 -12.31 -70.82 -6.33
C ASP A 240 -11.78 -69.53 -5.67
N ALA A 241 -10.47 -69.30 -5.65
CA ALA A 241 -9.88 -68.02 -5.22
C ALA A 241 -10.04 -66.89 -6.25
N ASN A 242 -10.28 -67.21 -7.52
CA ASN A 242 -10.49 -66.23 -8.59
C ASN A 242 -11.96 -66.06 -9.00
N CYS A 243 -12.82 -67.05 -8.71
CA CYS A 243 -14.28 -66.92 -8.66
C CYS A 243 -14.84 -67.95 -7.68
N ALA A 244 -15.26 -67.51 -6.49
CA ALA A 244 -15.69 -68.42 -5.42
C ALA A 244 -17.01 -69.14 -5.76
N ASN A 245 -17.23 -70.29 -5.13
CA ASN A 245 -18.49 -71.03 -5.26
C ASN A 245 -19.67 -70.20 -4.71
N ALA A 246 -20.83 -70.24 -5.39
CA ALA A 246 -22.06 -69.58 -4.94
C ALA A 246 -22.45 -69.89 -3.48
N THR A 247 -22.16 -71.11 -2.98
CA THR A 247 -22.41 -71.48 -1.57
C THR A 247 -21.50 -70.78 -0.56
N ASN A 248 -20.35 -70.25 -1.01
CA ASN A 248 -19.36 -69.55 -0.19
C ASN A 248 -19.43 -68.02 -0.38
N GLY A 249 -20.58 -67.49 -0.81
CA GLY A 249 -20.78 -66.06 -1.12
C GLY A 249 -20.19 -65.63 -2.47
N GLY A 250 -19.85 -66.59 -3.33
CA GLY A 250 -19.29 -66.34 -4.65
C GLY A 250 -20.27 -65.70 -5.64
N ARG A 251 -19.71 -64.93 -6.57
CA ARG A 251 -20.45 -64.23 -7.63
C ARG A 251 -20.56 -65.09 -8.89
N TYR A 252 -21.39 -64.65 -9.83
CA TYR A 252 -21.51 -65.22 -11.18
C TYR A 252 -21.91 -66.71 -11.23
N GLY A 253 -22.46 -67.24 -10.13
CA GLY A 253 -22.91 -68.62 -10.01
C GLY A 253 -21.78 -69.66 -10.15
N CYS A 254 -20.53 -69.31 -9.88
CA CYS A 254 -19.37 -70.19 -10.10
C CYS A 254 -19.42 -71.50 -9.27
N MET A 255 -18.77 -72.53 -9.79
CA MET A 255 -18.49 -73.82 -9.15
C MET A 255 -17.10 -74.30 -9.61
N ALA A 256 -16.20 -74.64 -8.68
CA ALA A 256 -14.83 -75.06 -8.96
C ALA A 256 -14.07 -74.07 -9.88
N GLY A 257 -14.13 -72.78 -9.55
CA GLY A 257 -13.50 -71.68 -10.30
C GLY A 257 -14.09 -71.38 -11.67
N CYS A 258 -15.18 -72.02 -12.10
CA CYS A 258 -15.81 -71.81 -13.40
C CYS A 258 -17.31 -71.47 -13.30
N SER A 259 -17.81 -70.63 -14.20
CA SER A 259 -19.25 -70.47 -14.50
C SER A 259 -19.56 -71.02 -15.90
N LYS A 260 -20.83 -71.21 -16.25
CA LYS A 260 -21.24 -71.68 -17.58
C LYS A 260 -22.58 -71.11 -18.02
N THR A 261 -22.81 -71.08 -19.34
CA THR A 261 -24.07 -70.59 -19.93
C THR A 261 -25.19 -71.61 -19.85
N LYS A 262 -26.44 -71.13 -19.95
CA LYS A 262 -27.61 -71.98 -20.13
C LYS A 262 -27.51 -72.83 -21.40
N ALA A 263 -26.97 -72.24 -22.47
CA ALA A 263 -26.65 -72.96 -23.70
C ALA A 263 -25.67 -74.12 -23.44
N CYS A 264 -24.67 -73.95 -22.57
CA CYS A 264 -23.77 -75.03 -22.18
C CYS A 264 -24.49 -76.17 -21.45
N SER A 265 -25.32 -75.87 -20.45
CA SER A 265 -26.13 -76.88 -19.74
C SER A 265 -27.02 -77.70 -20.67
N VAL A 266 -27.59 -77.06 -21.70
CA VAL A 266 -28.39 -77.75 -22.74
C VAL A 266 -27.50 -78.62 -23.63
N ASN A 267 -26.31 -78.15 -24.02
CA ASN A 267 -25.36 -78.94 -24.80
C ASN A 267 -24.90 -80.20 -24.03
N GLU A 268 -24.52 -80.07 -22.76
CA GLU A 268 -24.11 -81.21 -21.94
C GLU A 268 -25.22 -82.26 -21.78
N ALA A 269 -26.47 -81.81 -21.59
CA ALA A 269 -27.64 -82.68 -21.56
C ALA A 269 -27.90 -83.42 -22.90
N MET A 270 -27.37 -82.90 -24.01
CA MET A 270 -27.38 -83.55 -25.34
C MET A 270 -26.09 -84.34 -25.64
N GLY A 271 -25.15 -84.45 -24.70
CA GLY A 271 -23.84 -85.08 -24.94
C GLY A 271 -22.93 -84.27 -25.87
N LYS A 272 -23.21 -82.97 -26.07
CA LYS A 272 -22.39 -82.05 -26.85
C LYS A 272 -21.37 -81.32 -25.96
N PRO A 273 -20.22 -80.91 -26.50
CA PRO A 273 -19.25 -80.11 -25.77
C PRO A 273 -19.73 -78.66 -25.54
N CYS A 274 -19.05 -77.98 -24.62
CA CYS A 274 -19.04 -76.52 -24.49
C CYS A 274 -17.64 -75.98 -24.77
N MET A 275 -17.56 -74.72 -25.17
CA MET A 275 -16.31 -74.00 -25.42
C MET A 275 -15.69 -73.48 -24.11
N MET A 276 -14.40 -73.67 -23.92
CA MET A 276 -13.66 -73.15 -22.76
C MET A 276 -13.13 -71.73 -23.04
N ILE A 277 -13.55 -70.76 -22.21
CA ILE A 277 -13.00 -69.39 -22.18
C ILE A 277 -12.21 -69.21 -20.88
N ALA A 278 -10.93 -68.85 -21.00
CA ALA A 278 -10.13 -68.45 -19.86
C ALA A 278 -10.48 -67.02 -19.44
N MET A 279 -10.75 -66.83 -18.15
CA MET A 279 -11.01 -65.53 -17.51
C MET A 279 -9.88 -65.18 -16.54
N MET A 280 -9.74 -63.88 -16.26
CA MET A 280 -8.82 -63.36 -15.26
C MET A 280 -9.37 -63.64 -13.85
N SER A 281 -9.83 -62.61 -13.13
CA SER A 281 -10.52 -62.73 -11.84
C SER A 281 -11.92 -62.13 -11.93
N ASP A 282 -12.81 -62.52 -11.02
CA ASP A 282 -14.26 -62.25 -11.08
C ASP A 282 -14.67 -60.77 -10.93
N TYR A 283 -13.74 -59.88 -10.58
CA TYR A 283 -13.98 -58.44 -10.47
C TYR A 283 -13.64 -57.63 -11.73
N TYR A 284 -13.07 -58.25 -12.78
CA TYR A 284 -12.85 -57.60 -14.09
C TYR A 284 -14.12 -57.72 -14.95
N ASP A 285 -14.62 -56.58 -15.46
CA ASP A 285 -15.89 -56.43 -16.20
C ASP A 285 -17.02 -57.34 -15.70
N PRO A 286 -17.50 -57.11 -14.46
CA PRO A 286 -18.30 -58.05 -13.69
C PRO A 286 -19.56 -58.52 -14.44
N GLY A 287 -19.63 -59.83 -14.70
CA GLY A 287 -20.75 -60.50 -15.37
C GLY A 287 -20.91 -60.22 -16.87
N TYR A 288 -20.10 -59.34 -17.47
CA TYR A 288 -20.34 -58.82 -18.82
C TYR A 288 -20.20 -59.92 -19.90
N LEU A 289 -19.02 -60.54 -20.06
CA LEU A 289 -18.80 -61.56 -21.10
C LEU A 289 -19.71 -62.80 -20.91
N GLN A 290 -20.01 -63.13 -19.66
CA GLN A 290 -20.92 -64.21 -19.30
C GLN A 290 -22.36 -63.90 -19.77
N ALA A 291 -22.82 -62.65 -19.62
CA ALA A 291 -24.09 -62.21 -20.17
C ALA A 291 -24.08 -62.17 -21.71
N ILE A 292 -23.04 -61.64 -22.38
CA ILE A 292 -22.99 -61.63 -23.86
C ILE A 292 -23.13 -63.06 -24.40
N THR A 293 -22.32 -64.00 -23.89
CA THR A 293 -22.27 -65.39 -24.38
C THR A 293 -23.60 -66.12 -24.18
N ASP A 294 -24.24 -66.00 -23.02
CA ASP A 294 -25.52 -66.66 -22.73
C ASP A 294 -26.68 -66.04 -23.54
N ASN A 295 -26.77 -64.71 -23.57
CA ASN A 295 -27.83 -63.99 -24.31
C ASN A 295 -27.74 -64.18 -25.83
N ASN A 296 -26.54 -64.48 -26.35
CA ASN A 296 -26.32 -64.87 -27.75
C ASN A 296 -26.36 -66.40 -27.98
N ASN A 297 -26.79 -67.18 -26.98
CA ASN A 297 -26.95 -68.64 -27.00
C ASN A 297 -25.66 -69.41 -27.35
N VAL A 298 -24.50 -68.94 -26.90
CA VAL A 298 -23.21 -69.62 -27.11
C VAL A 298 -22.91 -70.57 -25.94
N PRO A 299 -22.69 -71.88 -26.17
CA PRO A 299 -22.44 -72.85 -25.11
C PRO A 299 -20.99 -72.76 -24.60
N THR A 300 -20.76 -71.98 -23.54
CA THR A 300 -19.42 -71.69 -22.99
C THR A 300 -19.30 -72.01 -21.50
N TYR A 301 -18.06 -72.33 -21.12
CA TYR A 301 -17.52 -72.27 -19.77
C TYR A 301 -16.64 -71.02 -19.64
N HIS A 302 -16.74 -70.31 -18.53
CA HIS A 302 -15.89 -69.17 -18.17
C HIS A 302 -15.13 -69.52 -16.90
N CYS A 303 -13.85 -69.87 -17.05
CA CYS A 303 -13.02 -70.42 -15.99
C CYS A 303 -11.96 -69.41 -15.55
N PHE A 304 -11.89 -69.09 -14.25
CA PHE A 304 -11.12 -67.98 -13.71
C PHE A 304 -9.74 -68.44 -13.20
N LEU A 305 -8.69 -68.04 -13.93
CA LEU A 305 -7.29 -68.44 -13.69
C LEU A 305 -6.49 -67.34 -12.95
N GLY A 306 -7.04 -66.14 -12.81
CA GLY A 306 -6.31 -64.93 -12.39
C GLY A 306 -5.44 -64.38 -13.53
N LYS A 307 -4.96 -63.13 -13.42
CA LYS A 307 -4.17 -62.48 -14.49
C LYS A 307 -2.98 -63.34 -14.93
N ALA A 308 -2.05 -63.62 -14.03
CA ALA A 308 -0.83 -64.37 -14.34
C ALA A 308 -1.11 -65.82 -14.80
N GLY A 309 -2.18 -66.46 -14.30
CA GLY A 309 -2.58 -67.81 -14.72
C GLY A 309 -3.11 -67.83 -16.15
N LEU A 310 -3.94 -66.85 -16.52
CA LEU A 310 -4.45 -66.67 -17.88
C LEU A 310 -3.34 -66.32 -18.86
N GLU A 311 -2.50 -65.34 -18.53
CA GLU A 311 -1.35 -64.93 -19.37
C GLU A 311 -0.41 -66.12 -19.63
N SER A 312 -0.08 -66.89 -18.58
CA SER A 312 0.75 -68.10 -18.69
C SER A 312 0.11 -69.18 -19.56
N TYR A 313 -1.21 -69.42 -19.40
CA TYR A 313 -1.95 -70.38 -20.24
C TYR A 313 -1.94 -69.98 -21.72
N VAL A 314 -2.19 -68.71 -22.03
CA VAL A 314 -2.25 -68.22 -23.41
C VAL A 314 -0.86 -68.20 -24.05
N THR A 315 0.21 -67.80 -23.33
CA THR A 315 1.59 -67.91 -23.81
C THR A 315 2.02 -69.37 -24.04
N ALA A 316 1.61 -70.31 -23.18
CA ALA A 316 1.86 -71.74 -23.42
C ALA A 316 1.12 -72.25 -24.68
N ALA A 317 -0.12 -71.80 -24.91
CA ALA A 317 -0.87 -72.13 -26.12
C ALA A 317 -0.21 -71.58 -27.40
N ILE A 318 0.36 -70.38 -27.37
CA ILE A 318 1.17 -69.82 -28.47
C ILE A 318 2.38 -70.71 -28.78
N GLN A 319 3.13 -71.12 -27.75
CA GLN A 319 4.35 -71.91 -27.90
C GLN A 319 4.12 -73.30 -28.53
N SER A 320 2.89 -73.82 -28.48
CA SER A 320 2.48 -75.09 -29.11
C SER A 320 2.61 -75.16 -30.65
N SER A 321 2.98 -74.05 -31.30
CA SER A 321 3.08 -73.92 -32.76
C SER A 321 1.76 -74.15 -33.51
N GLY A 322 0.64 -73.80 -32.87
CA GLY A 322 -0.71 -73.87 -33.45
C GLY A 322 -1.46 -75.19 -33.20
N ASN A 323 -0.90 -76.08 -32.37
CA ASN A 323 -1.58 -77.31 -31.95
C ASN A 323 -2.57 -77.07 -30.79
N SER A 324 -2.27 -76.13 -29.89
CA SER A 324 -3.17 -75.73 -28.80
C SER A 324 -4.12 -74.63 -29.23
N VAL A 325 -5.32 -74.66 -28.66
CA VAL A 325 -6.35 -73.63 -28.83
C VAL A 325 -6.41 -72.76 -27.59
N ALA A 326 -6.65 -71.46 -27.75
CA ALA A 326 -6.97 -70.58 -26.63
C ALA A 326 -8.04 -69.56 -27.04
N ALA A 327 -9.08 -69.44 -26.22
CA ALA A 327 -10.01 -68.32 -26.21
C ALA A 327 -10.02 -67.75 -24.78
N PHE A 328 -9.94 -66.44 -24.66
CA PHE A 328 -9.67 -65.79 -23.38
C PHE A 328 -10.25 -64.37 -23.32
N TYR A 329 -10.54 -63.89 -22.11
CA TYR A 329 -10.84 -62.49 -21.84
C TYR A 329 -9.55 -61.71 -21.54
N HIS A 330 -9.39 -60.51 -22.10
CA HIS A 330 -8.32 -59.58 -21.74
C HIS A 330 -8.72 -58.12 -22.04
N TYR A 331 -7.84 -57.19 -21.69
CA TYR A 331 -7.98 -55.75 -21.96
C TYR A 331 -6.76 -55.16 -22.70
N GLU A 332 -6.98 -54.05 -23.38
CA GLU A 332 -5.99 -53.22 -24.07
C GLU A 332 -6.17 -51.73 -23.66
N PRO A 333 -5.10 -50.92 -23.58
CA PRO A 333 -3.70 -51.29 -23.74
C PRO A 333 -3.14 -52.07 -22.53
N GLY A 334 -2.14 -52.91 -22.77
CA GLY A 334 -1.47 -53.71 -21.73
C GLY A 334 -0.25 -54.44 -22.26
N MET A 335 0.70 -54.76 -21.38
CA MET A 335 2.00 -55.32 -21.80
C MET A 335 1.86 -56.66 -22.54
N PHE A 336 0.89 -57.47 -22.14
CA PHE A 336 0.62 -58.79 -22.71
C PHE A 336 0.32 -58.76 -24.22
N HIS A 337 -0.43 -57.77 -24.70
CA HIS A 337 -0.77 -57.61 -26.11
C HIS A 337 0.40 -57.07 -26.94
N ILE A 338 1.28 -56.28 -26.31
CA ILE A 338 2.49 -55.74 -26.92
C ILE A 338 3.55 -56.82 -27.11
N LEU A 339 3.76 -57.70 -26.12
CA LEU A 339 4.70 -58.82 -26.20
C LEU A 339 4.28 -59.87 -27.26
N HIS A 340 2.98 -60.00 -27.52
CA HIS A 340 2.40 -60.97 -28.47
C HIS A 340 1.78 -60.29 -29.70
N GLN A 341 2.34 -59.14 -30.13
CA GLN A 341 1.78 -58.33 -31.22
C GLN A 341 1.52 -59.15 -32.50
N GLY A 342 0.28 -59.13 -32.99
CA GLY A 342 -0.14 -59.87 -34.18
C GLY A 342 -0.40 -61.37 -33.98
N GLN A 343 -0.27 -61.88 -32.75
CA GLN A 343 -0.61 -63.27 -32.40
C GLN A 343 -2.03 -63.42 -31.87
N PHE A 344 -2.70 -62.32 -31.49
CA PHE A 344 -4.09 -62.30 -31.04
C PHE A 344 -5.03 -61.67 -32.07
N VAL A 345 -6.27 -62.15 -32.10
CA VAL A 345 -7.39 -61.58 -32.85
C VAL A 345 -8.56 -61.46 -31.88
N ARG A 346 -9.19 -60.27 -31.84
CA ARG A 346 -10.36 -60.03 -31.01
C ARG A 346 -11.58 -60.68 -31.63
N VAL A 347 -12.36 -61.41 -30.83
CA VAL A 347 -13.64 -62.00 -31.27
C VAL A 347 -14.68 -60.88 -31.30
N ALA A 348 -15.20 -60.59 -32.49
CA ALA A 348 -16.25 -59.59 -32.67
C ALA A 348 -17.61 -60.16 -32.27
N TRP A 349 -18.27 -59.50 -31.32
CA TRP A 349 -19.64 -59.75 -30.87
C TRP A 349 -20.64 -58.81 -31.60
N PRO A 350 -21.97 -58.85 -31.34
CA PRO A 350 -22.87 -57.84 -31.88
C PRO A 350 -22.40 -56.43 -31.46
N ARG A 351 -22.18 -55.53 -32.42
CA ARG A 351 -21.54 -54.21 -32.19
C ARG A 351 -22.07 -53.52 -30.91
N ALA A 352 -21.16 -53.03 -30.07
CA ALA A 352 -21.49 -52.20 -28.91
C ALA A 352 -22.42 -51.03 -29.30
N VAL A 353 -23.57 -50.95 -28.64
CA VAL A 353 -24.60 -49.90 -28.79
C VAL A 353 -24.87 -49.34 -27.40
N PRO A 354 -24.68 -48.03 -27.14
CA PRO A 354 -24.71 -47.45 -25.78
C PRO A 354 -25.94 -47.83 -24.96
N GLU A 355 -27.11 -47.86 -25.60
CA GLU A 355 -28.39 -48.20 -24.98
C GLU A 355 -28.42 -49.64 -24.46
N SER A 356 -27.77 -50.60 -25.15
CA SER A 356 -27.66 -52.00 -24.69
C SER A 356 -26.53 -52.16 -23.67
N VAL A 357 -25.38 -51.48 -23.87
CA VAL A 357 -24.26 -51.45 -22.91
C VAL A 357 -24.74 -50.94 -21.53
N GLN A 358 -25.59 -49.92 -21.50
CA GLN A 358 -26.16 -49.35 -20.26
C GLN A 358 -27.11 -50.32 -19.54
N THR A 359 -27.64 -51.35 -20.20
CA THR A 359 -28.47 -52.37 -19.54
C THR A 359 -27.68 -53.41 -18.75
N ASN A 360 -26.35 -53.42 -18.83
CA ASN A 360 -25.51 -54.33 -18.04
C ASN A 360 -25.74 -54.15 -16.54
N THR A 361 -26.26 -55.17 -15.86
CA THR A 361 -26.53 -55.14 -14.41
C THR A 361 -25.30 -55.40 -13.54
N ALA A 362 -24.13 -55.63 -14.14
CA ALA A 362 -22.88 -56.02 -13.46
C ALA A 362 -22.98 -57.35 -12.68
N THR A 363 -23.91 -58.21 -13.06
CA THR A 363 -24.21 -59.50 -12.41
C THR A 363 -24.29 -60.64 -13.43
N TYR A 364 -24.20 -61.88 -12.94
CA TYR A 364 -24.45 -63.10 -13.70
C TYR A 364 -24.78 -64.24 -12.72
N GLY A 365 -25.28 -65.38 -13.23
CA GLY A 365 -25.51 -66.59 -12.43
C GLY A 365 -26.54 -66.46 -11.31
N GLU A 366 -27.38 -65.42 -11.35
CA GLU A 366 -28.41 -65.10 -10.35
C GLU A 366 -29.49 -66.19 -10.28
N LEU A 367 -29.65 -66.93 -11.38
CA LEU A 367 -30.56 -68.06 -11.52
C LEU A 367 -29.91 -69.39 -11.10
N GLY A 368 -28.64 -69.38 -10.67
CA GLY A 368 -27.83 -70.55 -10.35
C GLY A 368 -26.92 -71.01 -11.52
N TYR A 369 -25.97 -71.87 -11.19
CA TYR A 369 -24.94 -72.39 -12.11
C TYR A 369 -25.54 -73.01 -13.38
N GLY A 370 -25.32 -72.36 -14.53
CA GLY A 370 -25.78 -72.85 -15.83
C GLY A 370 -27.28 -72.70 -16.10
N ASN A 371 -28.02 -71.88 -15.34
CA ASN A 371 -29.46 -71.68 -15.54
C ASN A 371 -29.83 -70.43 -16.39
N GLY A 372 -28.84 -69.60 -16.72
CA GLY A 372 -29.02 -68.31 -17.38
C GLY A 372 -28.69 -67.14 -16.45
N THR A 373 -28.98 -65.93 -16.92
CA THR A 373 -28.82 -64.68 -16.15
C THR A 373 -30.04 -63.77 -16.31
N THR A 374 -30.21 -62.85 -15.36
CA THR A 374 -31.12 -61.70 -15.49
C THR A 374 -30.47 -60.48 -16.15
N ASN A 375 -29.15 -60.50 -16.35
CA ASN A 375 -28.39 -59.43 -17.00
C ASN A 375 -28.67 -59.43 -18.51
N PRO A 376 -29.33 -58.40 -19.09
CA PRO A 376 -29.82 -58.42 -20.47
C PRO A 376 -28.78 -58.03 -21.53
N VAL A 377 -27.55 -57.64 -21.15
CA VAL A 377 -26.56 -57.15 -22.12
C VAL A 377 -26.15 -58.26 -23.10
N ASN A 378 -26.24 -57.94 -24.40
CA ASN A 378 -26.03 -58.89 -25.49
C ASN A 378 -25.12 -58.35 -26.61
N VAL A 379 -24.52 -57.18 -26.40
CA VAL A 379 -23.58 -56.52 -27.32
C VAL A 379 -22.16 -56.60 -26.80
N ASP A 380 -21.21 -56.39 -27.71
CA ASP A 380 -19.78 -56.30 -27.44
C ASP A 380 -19.44 -55.22 -26.40
N PHE A 381 -18.22 -55.30 -25.85
CA PHE A 381 -17.68 -54.28 -24.97
C PHE A 381 -17.55 -52.93 -25.71
N PRO A 382 -17.84 -51.80 -25.04
CA PRO A 382 -17.53 -50.48 -25.57
C PRO A 382 -16.01 -50.27 -25.60
N GLN A 383 -15.50 -49.71 -26.71
CA GLN A 383 -14.27 -48.93 -26.67
C GLN A 383 -14.61 -47.54 -26.10
N GLY A 384 -13.79 -47.00 -25.22
CA GLY A 384 -14.02 -45.66 -24.66
C GLY A 384 -12.77 -45.03 -24.07
N PRO A 385 -12.75 -43.69 -23.91
CA PRO A 385 -11.60 -42.98 -23.39
C PRO A 385 -11.32 -43.38 -21.94
N LEU A 386 -10.04 -43.53 -21.61
CA LEU A 386 -9.63 -43.66 -20.22
C LEU A 386 -9.55 -42.27 -19.58
N TYR A 387 -9.93 -42.19 -18.31
CA TYR A 387 -10.06 -40.93 -17.58
C TYR A 387 -8.98 -40.80 -16.52
N LYS A 388 -8.39 -39.62 -16.40
CA LYS A 388 -7.62 -39.20 -15.22
C LYS A 388 -8.51 -38.37 -14.31
N TYR A 389 -8.51 -38.72 -13.03
CA TYR A 389 -9.27 -38.05 -11.97
C TYR A 389 -8.31 -37.25 -11.09
N SER A 390 -8.75 -36.10 -10.61
CA SER A 390 -7.98 -35.18 -9.76
C SER A 390 -8.84 -34.65 -8.60
N SER A 391 -8.24 -34.42 -7.45
CA SER A 391 -8.87 -33.80 -6.28
C SER A 391 -9.08 -32.29 -6.49
N TYR A 392 -10.23 -31.77 -6.08
CA TYR A 392 -10.54 -30.33 -6.13
C TYR A 392 -9.53 -29.47 -5.35
N ILE A 393 -8.83 -30.04 -4.35
CA ILE A 393 -7.76 -29.37 -3.59
C ILE A 393 -6.67 -28.80 -4.50
N LEU A 394 -6.38 -29.44 -5.64
CA LEU A 394 -5.38 -28.93 -6.60
C LEU A 394 -5.82 -27.62 -7.27
N ALA A 395 -7.12 -27.45 -7.55
CA ALA A 395 -7.65 -26.21 -8.12
C ALA A 395 -7.52 -25.01 -7.15
N THR A 396 -7.58 -25.25 -5.84
CA THR A 396 -7.47 -24.20 -4.81
C THR A 396 -6.05 -23.97 -4.29
N ALA A 397 -5.26 -25.03 -4.09
CA ALA A 397 -3.95 -24.97 -3.43
C ALA A 397 -2.76 -25.00 -4.39
N ALA A 398 -2.92 -25.49 -5.62
CA ALA A 398 -1.84 -25.61 -6.60
C ALA A 398 -2.34 -25.47 -8.05
N PRO A 399 -2.93 -24.32 -8.45
CA PRO A 399 -3.62 -24.18 -9.74
C PRO A 399 -2.73 -24.50 -10.95
N MET A 400 -1.43 -24.18 -10.91
CA MET A 400 -0.49 -24.56 -11.99
C MET A 400 -0.31 -26.08 -12.13
N LEU A 401 -0.40 -26.85 -11.04
CA LEU A 401 -0.45 -28.32 -11.12
C LEU A 401 -1.79 -28.77 -11.72
N GLN A 402 -2.91 -28.15 -11.34
CA GLN A 402 -4.20 -28.50 -11.93
C GLN A 402 -4.26 -28.20 -13.44
N THR A 403 -3.61 -27.14 -13.93
CA THR A 403 -3.49 -26.91 -15.39
C THR A 403 -2.59 -27.95 -16.06
N LEU A 404 -1.41 -28.25 -15.51
CA LEU A 404 -0.52 -29.31 -16.00
C LEU A 404 -1.26 -30.64 -16.14
N VAL A 405 -2.07 -30.95 -15.14
CA VAL A 405 -2.90 -32.16 -15.08
C VAL A 405 -3.99 -32.11 -16.14
N ALA A 406 -4.80 -31.05 -16.21
CA ALA A 406 -5.84 -30.94 -17.22
C ALA A 406 -5.28 -31.08 -18.66
N LYS A 407 -4.14 -30.43 -18.94
CA LYS A 407 -3.48 -30.43 -20.25
C LYS A 407 -2.71 -31.72 -20.59
N PHE A 408 -2.29 -32.52 -19.60
CA PHE A 408 -1.57 -33.77 -19.84
C PHE A 408 -2.37 -34.71 -20.73
N GLN A 409 -1.80 -35.12 -21.87
CA GLN A 409 -2.39 -36.09 -22.77
C GLN A 409 -1.32 -36.97 -23.43
N LEU A 410 -1.57 -38.28 -23.51
CA LEU A 410 -0.75 -39.22 -24.29
C LEU A 410 -1.61 -39.77 -25.42
N SER A 411 -1.08 -39.84 -26.65
CA SER A 411 -1.83 -40.46 -27.75
C SER A 411 -1.83 -41.99 -27.65
N GLN A 412 -2.75 -42.66 -28.35
CA GLN A 412 -2.73 -44.12 -28.51
C GLN A 412 -1.38 -44.63 -29.07
N LEU A 413 -0.69 -43.83 -29.89
CA LEU A 413 0.62 -44.18 -30.41
C LEU A 413 1.72 -44.01 -29.35
N ASP A 414 1.64 -43.00 -28.49
CA ASP A 414 2.57 -42.80 -27.37
C ASP A 414 2.51 -43.97 -26.39
N ILE A 415 1.32 -44.34 -25.89
CA ILE A 415 1.19 -45.44 -24.92
C ILE A 415 1.64 -46.77 -25.53
N ASN A 416 1.33 -47.02 -26.80
CA ASN A 416 1.80 -48.21 -27.52
C ASN A 416 3.32 -48.20 -27.78
N ASN A 417 3.95 -47.03 -27.92
CA ASN A 417 5.41 -46.90 -28.03
C ASN A 417 6.10 -47.09 -26.67
N LEU A 418 5.53 -46.49 -25.61
CA LEU A 418 6.00 -46.60 -24.23
C LEU A 418 6.01 -48.05 -23.76
N LEU A 419 4.89 -48.76 -23.89
CA LEU A 419 4.81 -50.18 -23.54
C LEU A 419 5.76 -51.05 -24.38
N ARG A 420 6.00 -50.71 -25.66
CA ARG A 420 7.03 -51.41 -26.48
C ARG A 420 8.46 -51.18 -25.99
N ALA A 421 8.78 -49.97 -25.51
CA ALA A 421 10.10 -49.67 -24.95
C ALA A 421 10.30 -50.36 -23.59
N GLU A 422 9.28 -50.37 -22.73
CA GLU A 422 9.32 -51.08 -21.44
C GLU A 422 9.37 -52.61 -21.62
N ALA A 423 8.61 -53.18 -22.57
CA ALA A 423 8.72 -54.59 -22.96
C ALA A 423 10.16 -54.98 -23.31
N ALA A 424 10.88 -54.13 -24.05
CA ALA A 424 12.27 -54.36 -24.42
C ALA A 424 13.21 -54.34 -23.20
N ILE A 425 12.94 -53.53 -22.17
CA ILE A 425 13.70 -53.53 -20.92
C ILE A 425 13.48 -54.84 -20.16
N TYR A 426 12.23 -55.31 -20.02
CA TYR A 426 11.95 -56.61 -19.36
C TYR A 426 12.62 -57.77 -20.11
N MET A 427 12.52 -57.82 -21.45
CA MET A 427 13.18 -58.86 -22.26
C MET A 427 14.71 -58.82 -22.15
N ALA A 428 15.31 -57.65 -21.98
CA ALA A 428 16.76 -57.50 -21.80
C ALA A 428 17.24 -57.84 -20.37
N ALA A 429 16.41 -57.65 -19.35
CA ALA A 429 16.75 -57.89 -17.94
C ALA A 429 16.54 -59.36 -17.49
N GLY A 430 15.70 -60.12 -18.20
CA GLY A 430 15.45 -61.53 -17.91
C GLY A 430 14.86 -61.75 -16.51
N ALA A 431 15.44 -62.67 -15.74
CA ALA A 431 14.94 -63.06 -14.41
C ALA A 431 15.18 -62.02 -13.30
N SER A 432 15.87 -60.91 -13.58
CA SER A 432 16.18 -59.85 -12.60
C SER A 432 15.86 -58.46 -13.17
N PRO A 433 14.57 -58.08 -13.29
CA PRO A 433 14.19 -56.74 -13.72
C PRO A 433 14.78 -55.66 -12.80
N PRO A 434 15.16 -54.49 -13.35
CA PRO A 434 15.69 -53.40 -12.54
C PRO A 434 14.62 -52.86 -11.57
N LEU A 435 15.07 -52.33 -10.42
CA LEU A 435 14.23 -51.89 -9.29
C LEU A 435 13.17 -50.80 -9.61
N ASP A 436 13.28 -50.16 -10.77
CA ASP A 436 12.36 -49.16 -11.30
C ASP A 436 12.46 -49.25 -12.84
N PRO A 437 11.75 -50.20 -13.50
CA PRO A 437 11.94 -50.53 -14.92
C PRO A 437 11.25 -49.55 -15.86
N TRP A 438 10.24 -48.85 -15.36
CA TRP A 438 9.40 -47.92 -16.11
C TRP A 438 9.92 -46.48 -16.05
N PHE A 439 10.65 -46.05 -15.00
CA PHE A 439 11.27 -44.71 -14.97
C PHE A 439 12.24 -44.43 -16.13
N PRO A 440 13.12 -45.36 -16.57
CA PRO A 440 13.95 -45.15 -17.76
C PRO A 440 13.12 -44.86 -19.01
N THR A 441 12.06 -45.65 -19.26
CA THR A 441 11.15 -45.48 -20.39
C THR A 441 10.39 -44.16 -20.34
N ALA A 442 9.76 -43.85 -19.20
CA ALA A 442 9.05 -42.59 -19.00
C ALA A 442 9.99 -41.39 -19.16
N CYS A 443 11.18 -41.45 -18.57
CA CYS A 443 12.17 -40.39 -18.69
C CYS A 443 12.69 -40.23 -20.13
N GLN A 444 12.92 -41.31 -20.87
CA GLN A 444 13.31 -41.23 -22.27
C GLN A 444 12.22 -40.55 -23.11
N TRP A 445 10.95 -40.87 -22.87
CA TRP A 445 9.83 -40.20 -23.53
C TRP A 445 9.75 -38.71 -23.16
N VAL A 446 9.90 -38.34 -21.87
CA VAL A 446 9.93 -36.94 -21.44
C VAL A 446 11.11 -36.19 -22.09
N LYS A 447 12.33 -36.77 -22.09
CA LYS A 447 13.51 -36.16 -22.72
C LYS A 447 13.34 -35.93 -24.22
N ALA A 448 12.67 -36.84 -24.93
CA ALA A 448 12.45 -36.74 -26.37
C ALA A 448 11.30 -35.80 -26.75
N ASN A 449 10.20 -35.80 -25.98
CA ASN A 449 8.95 -35.14 -26.34
C ASN A 449 8.77 -33.75 -25.71
N TYR A 450 9.86 -33.03 -25.43
CA TYR A 450 9.85 -31.67 -24.86
C TYR A 450 8.82 -30.74 -25.52
N LYS A 451 8.73 -30.74 -26.86
CA LYS A 451 7.79 -29.90 -27.62
C LYS A 451 6.30 -30.23 -27.35
N VAL A 452 5.99 -31.45 -26.91
CA VAL A 452 4.63 -31.93 -26.61
C VAL A 452 4.20 -31.46 -25.22
N TRP A 453 5.05 -31.61 -24.20
CA TRP A 453 4.68 -31.33 -22.80
C TRP A 453 5.05 -29.92 -22.32
N GLN A 454 5.97 -29.19 -22.96
CA GLN A 454 6.26 -27.80 -22.58
C GLN A 454 5.03 -26.86 -22.50
N PRO A 455 3.95 -27.00 -23.32
CA PRO A 455 2.77 -26.13 -23.20
C PRO A 455 1.81 -26.55 -22.06
N TRP A 456 2.04 -27.72 -21.46
CA TRP A 456 1.25 -28.21 -20.33
C TRP A 456 1.63 -27.48 -19.04
N ILE A 457 2.91 -27.16 -18.87
CA ILE A 457 3.40 -26.34 -17.76
C ILE A 457 3.15 -24.87 -18.08
N ASP A 458 2.31 -24.21 -17.28
CA ASP A 458 2.06 -22.78 -17.42
C ASP A 458 3.31 -21.94 -17.13
N ARG A 459 3.40 -20.75 -17.75
CA ARG A 459 4.38 -19.74 -17.34
C ARG A 459 4.04 -19.21 -15.95
N LEU A 460 5.06 -18.82 -15.21
CA LEU A 460 4.90 -18.11 -13.93
C LEU A 460 4.17 -16.76 -14.12
N PRO A 461 3.48 -16.25 -13.09
CA PRO A 461 2.93 -14.89 -13.10
C PRO A 461 4.02 -13.83 -13.29
N LEU A 462 3.63 -12.64 -13.74
CA LEU A 462 4.50 -11.47 -13.78
C LEU A 462 4.76 -10.99 -12.33
N CYS A 463 6.01 -10.64 -12.03
CA CYS A 463 6.39 -10.08 -10.74
C CYS A 463 5.83 -8.66 -10.58
N SER A 464 5.14 -8.45 -9.46
CA SER A 464 4.59 -7.16 -9.02
C SER A 464 4.92 -6.92 -7.54
N ILE A 465 4.87 -5.65 -7.12
CA ILE A 465 5.16 -5.26 -5.73
C ILE A 465 4.12 -5.89 -4.79
N GLU A 466 2.83 -5.73 -5.12
CA GLU A 466 1.66 -6.16 -4.33
C GLU A 466 1.65 -7.63 -3.90
N SER A 467 2.11 -8.56 -4.76
CA SER A 467 1.90 -10.00 -4.58
C SER A 467 3.16 -10.87 -4.68
N HIS A 468 4.33 -10.26 -4.89
CA HIS A 468 5.61 -10.99 -5.00
C HIS A 468 6.74 -10.35 -4.19
N MET A 469 6.54 -9.15 -3.63
CA MET A 469 7.54 -8.45 -2.81
C MET A 469 7.04 -8.22 -1.39
N LEU A 470 7.98 -7.93 -0.51
CA LEU A 470 7.77 -7.38 0.82
C LEU A 470 8.46 -6.00 0.86
N TRP A 471 7.86 -5.04 1.56
CA TRP A 471 8.44 -3.71 1.76
C TRP A 471 8.61 -3.41 3.26
N GLY A 472 9.57 -2.54 3.57
CA GLY A 472 9.83 -2.06 4.92
C GLY A 472 10.17 -0.57 4.95
N TYR A 473 9.65 0.12 5.97
CA TYR A 473 9.84 1.55 6.19
C TYR A 473 11.02 1.81 7.14
N GLU A 474 12.13 2.25 6.60
CA GLU A 474 13.30 2.67 7.36
C GLU A 474 13.16 4.15 7.78
N GLY A 475 13.75 4.53 8.92
CA GLY A 475 13.55 5.84 9.56
C GLY A 475 12.28 5.95 10.44
N CYS A 476 11.41 4.94 10.46
CA CYS A 476 10.16 4.95 11.21
C CYS A 476 10.27 4.40 12.65
N SER A 477 10.95 5.14 13.52
CA SER A 477 10.99 4.87 14.97
C SER A 477 9.74 5.36 15.72
N ALA A 478 9.50 4.83 16.92
CA ALA A 478 8.33 5.15 17.73
C ALA A 478 8.23 6.62 18.19
N SER A 479 9.31 7.41 18.08
CA SER A 479 9.32 8.85 18.38
C SER A 479 8.94 9.73 17.18
N ASN A 480 9.03 9.19 15.95
CA ASN A 480 9.02 9.97 14.70
C ASN A 480 7.82 9.59 13.80
N ILE A 481 6.73 9.12 14.42
CA ILE A 481 5.56 8.54 13.73
C ILE A 481 4.82 9.62 12.91
N SER A 482 4.38 10.69 13.57
CA SER A 482 3.46 11.71 13.01
C SER A 482 4.13 12.95 12.43
N THR A 483 5.45 13.14 12.59
CA THR A 483 6.15 14.38 12.21
C THR A 483 6.63 14.39 10.75
N THR A 484 6.18 15.35 9.96
CA THR A 484 6.82 15.74 8.69
C THR A 484 8.02 16.66 8.95
N SER A 485 8.98 16.14 9.72
CA SER A 485 10.21 16.84 10.14
C SER A 485 11.30 16.78 9.07
N ALA A 486 11.98 17.90 8.81
CA ALA A 486 13.03 18.02 7.81
C ALA A 486 14.25 17.09 8.05
N ASP A 487 14.48 16.66 9.30
CA ASP A 487 15.63 15.85 9.70
C ASP A 487 15.44 14.32 9.53
N GLY A 488 14.33 13.88 8.90
CA GLY A 488 13.92 12.48 8.85
C GLY A 488 13.62 11.95 7.45
N VAL A 489 14.66 11.71 6.65
CA VAL A 489 14.54 10.92 5.41
C VAL A 489 14.02 9.53 5.77
N ARG A 490 12.87 9.13 5.22
CA ARG A 490 12.35 7.77 5.30
C ARG A 490 12.60 7.06 3.98
N THR A 491 12.87 5.76 4.02
CA THR A 491 13.15 4.96 2.83
C THR A 491 12.30 3.70 2.81
N ILE A 492 11.71 3.41 1.65
CA ILE A 492 10.99 2.15 1.40
C ILE A 492 11.98 1.19 0.74
N ASN A 493 12.33 0.14 1.46
CA ASN A 493 13.21 -0.93 0.98
C ASN A 493 12.38 -2.13 0.55
N PHE A 494 12.77 -2.80 -0.55
CA PHE A 494 12.06 -3.94 -1.13
C PHE A 494 12.87 -5.23 -1.00
N ALA A 495 12.17 -6.35 -0.82
CA ALA A 495 12.71 -7.71 -0.85
C ALA A 495 11.73 -8.65 -1.57
N TRP A 496 12.21 -9.75 -2.13
CA TRP A 496 11.32 -10.79 -2.67
C TRP A 496 10.61 -11.53 -1.53
N GLN A 497 9.31 -11.79 -1.69
CA GLN A 497 8.53 -12.60 -0.74
C GLN A 497 8.98 -14.07 -0.76
N MET A 498 9.32 -14.59 -1.94
CA MET A 498 10.01 -15.87 -2.12
C MET A 498 11.22 -15.65 -3.05
N PRO A 499 12.41 -15.37 -2.50
CA PRO A 499 13.65 -15.29 -3.28
C PRO A 499 14.10 -16.67 -3.80
N ASP A 500 14.86 -16.73 -4.90
CA ASP A 500 15.39 -17.99 -5.43
C ASP A 500 16.41 -18.60 -4.44
N PRO A 501 16.28 -19.88 -4.04
CA PRO A 501 17.18 -20.52 -3.09
C PRO A 501 18.65 -20.63 -3.54
N ASP A 502 18.94 -20.52 -4.85
CA ASP A 502 20.30 -20.48 -5.38
C ASP A 502 20.81 -19.04 -5.61
N ASP A 503 19.94 -18.04 -5.75
CA ASP A 503 20.28 -16.61 -5.85
C ASP A 503 19.18 -15.71 -5.26
N ALA A 504 19.41 -15.19 -4.05
CA ALA A 504 18.41 -14.40 -3.34
C ALA A 504 18.10 -13.01 -3.96
N SER A 505 18.83 -12.58 -4.99
CA SER A 505 18.52 -11.36 -5.74
C SER A 505 17.38 -11.54 -6.75
N LEU A 506 17.00 -12.80 -7.05
CA LEU A 506 16.00 -13.16 -8.05
C LEU A 506 14.69 -13.69 -7.40
N PRO A 507 13.54 -13.55 -8.07
CA PRO A 507 12.26 -14.09 -7.61
C PRO A 507 12.10 -15.59 -7.91
N TYR A 508 11.46 -16.33 -7.01
CA TYR A 508 11.21 -17.77 -7.18
C TYR A 508 9.82 -18.13 -7.70
N ASN A 509 8.78 -17.34 -7.38
CA ASN A 509 7.40 -17.65 -7.72
C ASN A 509 6.84 -16.90 -8.93
N CYS A 510 7.59 -15.93 -9.49
CA CYS A 510 7.22 -15.15 -10.67
C CYS A 510 8.36 -15.06 -11.69
N ASP A 511 8.06 -14.56 -12.89
CA ASP A 511 9.04 -14.22 -13.92
C ASP A 511 8.51 -13.07 -14.80
N GLY A 512 9.39 -12.16 -15.22
CA GLY A 512 9.04 -10.94 -15.94
C GLY A 512 8.29 -9.91 -15.10
N GLY A 513 7.93 -8.78 -15.71
CA GLY A 513 7.57 -7.56 -14.98
C GLY A 513 8.81 -6.98 -14.31
N TRP A 514 8.77 -6.82 -12.97
CA TRP A 514 9.96 -6.51 -12.17
C TRP A 514 10.93 -7.70 -12.17
N VAL A 515 12.17 -7.49 -12.59
CA VAL A 515 13.22 -8.54 -12.66
C VAL A 515 14.41 -8.20 -11.77
N PRO A 516 14.91 -6.95 -11.74
CA PRO A 516 15.46 -6.40 -10.50
C PRO A 516 14.31 -6.03 -9.56
N LEU A 517 14.58 -6.06 -8.25
CA LEU A 517 13.76 -5.33 -7.27
C LEU A 517 13.76 -3.82 -7.58
N PRO A 518 12.70 -3.07 -7.22
CA PRO A 518 12.72 -1.62 -7.32
C PRO A 518 13.86 -1.03 -6.48
N ALA A 519 14.44 0.08 -6.96
CA ALA A 519 15.38 0.84 -6.15
C ALA A 519 14.69 1.39 -4.88
N THR A 520 15.44 1.49 -3.78
CA THR A 520 14.97 2.11 -2.53
C THR A 520 14.34 3.47 -2.80
N PHE A 521 13.09 3.64 -2.39
CA PHE A 521 12.32 4.87 -2.63
C PHE A 521 12.38 5.79 -1.40
N PRO A 522 13.06 6.96 -1.47
CA PRO A 522 13.08 7.93 -0.39
C PRO A 522 11.78 8.75 -0.37
N SER A 523 11.26 9.09 0.81
CA SER A 523 10.11 10.00 0.92
C SER A 523 10.13 10.88 2.18
N SER A 524 9.53 12.08 2.06
CA SER A 524 9.34 13.06 3.12
C SER A 524 8.03 12.88 3.91
N ARG A 525 7.14 12.00 3.42
CA ARG A 525 5.83 11.70 4.02
C ARG A 525 5.96 11.09 5.42
N SER A 526 4.92 11.20 6.25
CA SER A 526 4.92 10.61 7.60
C SER A 526 4.85 9.09 7.56
N CYS A 527 5.26 8.43 8.65
CA CYS A 527 5.20 6.96 8.77
C CYS A 527 3.77 6.41 8.82
N ASP A 528 2.80 7.27 9.13
CA ASP A 528 1.37 6.94 9.07
C ASP A 528 0.87 7.09 7.63
N TRP A 529 1.16 8.22 6.97
CA TRP A 529 0.76 8.45 5.57
C TRP A 529 1.27 7.33 4.65
N LEU A 530 2.54 6.91 4.83
CA LEU A 530 3.12 5.81 4.06
C LEU A 530 2.39 4.47 4.25
N ARG A 531 1.78 4.21 5.42
CA ARG A 531 0.99 3.01 5.70
C ARG A 531 -0.47 3.12 5.27
N GLU A 532 -1.02 4.32 5.29
CA GLU A 532 -2.41 4.59 4.88
C GLU A 532 -2.58 4.72 3.35
N ASN A 533 -1.48 4.95 2.61
CA ASN A 533 -1.51 5.30 1.18
C ASN A 533 -0.62 4.38 0.33
N GLU A 534 -0.56 3.07 0.65
CA GLU A 534 0.33 2.10 -0.01
C GLU A 534 0.17 2.06 -1.54
N GLU A 535 -1.06 1.91 -2.05
CA GLU A 535 -1.36 1.95 -3.50
C GLU A 535 -0.84 3.23 -4.17
N THR A 536 -0.87 4.37 -3.46
CA THR A 536 -0.46 5.67 -4.01
C THR A 536 1.03 5.72 -4.23
N TRP A 537 1.86 5.42 -3.22
CA TRP A 537 3.32 5.45 -3.42
C TRP A 537 3.83 4.25 -4.24
N MET A 538 3.13 3.10 -4.25
CA MET A 538 3.48 2.00 -5.16
C MET A 538 3.37 2.42 -6.63
N SER A 539 2.38 3.24 -6.98
CA SER A 539 2.29 3.82 -8.33
C SER A 539 3.51 4.70 -8.67
N TRP A 540 3.99 5.49 -7.71
CA TRP A 540 5.08 6.47 -7.86
C TRP A 540 6.42 5.83 -8.24
N ILE A 541 6.66 4.59 -7.83
CA ILE A 541 7.83 3.79 -8.19
C ILE A 541 7.90 3.52 -9.71
N SER A 542 6.74 3.40 -10.35
CA SER A 542 6.63 3.23 -11.81
C SER A 542 6.49 4.55 -12.57
N GLN A 543 5.84 5.55 -11.97
CA GLN A 543 5.55 6.85 -12.57
C GLN A 543 5.63 7.94 -11.49
N PRO A 544 6.78 8.65 -11.35
CA PRO A 544 6.95 9.65 -10.30
C PRO A 544 5.89 10.75 -10.33
N PRO A 545 5.40 11.21 -9.15
CA PRO A 545 4.38 12.24 -9.05
C PRO A 545 4.88 13.59 -9.58
N LYS A 546 3.95 14.48 -9.93
CA LYS A 546 4.27 15.89 -10.21
C LYS A 546 4.46 16.63 -8.89
N CYS A 547 5.44 17.54 -8.84
CA CYS A 547 5.66 18.38 -7.66
C CYS A 547 4.51 19.38 -7.48
N ASP A 548 4.07 19.54 -6.24
CA ASP A 548 3.06 20.48 -5.79
C ASP A 548 3.48 21.12 -4.44
N ALA A 549 2.56 21.86 -3.81
CA ALA A 549 2.80 22.54 -2.53
C ALA A 549 3.06 21.59 -1.32
N THR A 550 2.94 20.27 -1.48
CA THR A 550 3.15 19.29 -0.41
C THR A 550 4.56 18.69 -0.40
N PHE A 551 5.41 19.02 -1.37
CA PHE A 551 6.80 18.53 -1.48
C PHE A 551 7.86 19.59 -1.06
N PHE A 552 7.44 20.81 -0.76
CA PHE A 552 8.31 21.88 -0.25
C PHE A 552 7.73 22.53 1.01
N SER A 553 8.60 23.20 1.76
CA SER A 553 8.24 24.01 2.93
C SER A 553 8.94 25.37 2.86
N TYR A 554 8.77 26.20 3.88
CA TYR A 554 9.39 27.52 3.98
C TYR A 554 9.92 27.80 5.38
N SER A 555 10.90 28.69 5.46
CA SER A 555 11.46 29.23 6.69
C SER A 555 11.37 30.76 6.68
N VAL A 556 11.08 31.37 7.83
CA VAL A 556 10.95 32.82 7.97
C VAL A 556 12.13 33.37 8.75
N SER A 557 12.85 34.35 8.21
CA SER A 557 14.01 34.94 8.88
C SER A 557 13.64 35.81 10.08
N ALA A 558 14.62 36.06 10.95
CA ALA A 558 14.55 37.18 11.88
C ALA A 558 14.40 38.53 11.15
N CYS A 559 13.88 39.53 11.87
CA CYS A 559 13.69 40.88 11.34
C CYS A 559 15.03 41.60 11.08
N ARG A 560 15.12 42.29 9.93
CA ARG A 560 16.29 43.02 9.44
C ARG A 560 16.25 44.50 9.85
N LYS A 561 17.34 45.25 9.65
CA LYS A 561 17.47 46.67 10.08
C LYS A 561 16.50 47.62 9.36
N ASP A 562 16.11 47.25 8.15
CA ASP A 562 15.12 47.86 7.28
C ASP A 562 13.66 47.54 7.66
N CYS A 563 13.44 46.79 8.75
CA CYS A 563 12.12 46.38 9.26
C CYS A 563 11.37 45.36 8.37
N THR A 564 12.10 44.61 7.53
CA THR A 564 11.57 43.45 6.76
C THR A 564 12.11 42.12 7.28
N ARG A 565 11.47 41.01 6.90
CA ARG A 565 11.95 39.63 7.06
C ARG A 565 11.75 38.86 5.76
N SER A 566 12.60 37.86 5.50
CA SER A 566 12.57 37.08 4.26
C SER A 566 12.05 35.65 4.50
N VAL A 567 11.13 35.22 3.65
CA VAL A 567 10.60 33.86 3.58
C VAL A 567 11.38 33.10 2.50
N ALA A 568 12.03 32.00 2.87
CA ALA A 568 12.81 31.17 1.97
C ALA A 568 12.21 29.76 1.87
N PHE A 569 11.82 29.37 0.66
CA PHE A 569 11.27 28.05 0.34
C PHE A 569 12.38 27.03 0.11
N PHE A 570 12.14 25.76 0.46
CA PHE A 570 13.05 24.63 0.24
C PHE A 570 12.28 23.33 0.03
N TRP A 571 12.79 22.43 -0.83
CA TRP A 571 12.25 21.08 -1.00
C TRP A 571 12.43 20.26 0.30
N LEU A 572 11.43 19.45 0.65
CA LEU A 572 11.51 18.56 1.83
C LEU A 572 12.55 17.45 1.64
N LEU A 573 12.70 16.98 0.40
CA LEU A 573 13.72 16.04 -0.03
C LEU A 573 14.45 16.58 -1.28
N PRO A 574 15.49 17.41 -1.10
CA PRO A 574 16.23 18.02 -2.20
C PRO A 574 17.16 17.03 -2.92
N ASP A 575 17.43 17.31 -4.19
CA ASP A 575 18.54 16.70 -4.93
C ASP A 575 19.91 17.25 -4.46
N ALA A 576 21.00 16.69 -4.96
CA ALA A 576 22.37 17.11 -4.61
C ALA A 576 22.69 18.58 -4.93
N THR A 577 21.91 19.25 -5.80
CA THR A 577 22.01 20.68 -6.09
C THR A 577 21.04 21.57 -5.30
N GLY A 578 20.07 20.98 -4.60
CA GLY A 578 18.99 21.70 -3.91
C GLY A 578 17.94 22.35 -4.83
N THR A 579 18.01 22.11 -6.15
CA THR A 579 17.15 22.79 -7.13
C THR A 579 15.86 22.02 -7.42
N ARG A 580 15.84 20.71 -7.19
CA ARG A 580 14.72 19.80 -7.44
C ARG A 580 14.44 18.94 -6.21
N SER A 581 13.24 18.35 -6.17
CA SER A 581 13.00 17.21 -5.28
C SER A 581 13.50 15.91 -5.92
N ILE A 582 13.84 14.92 -5.10
CA ILE A 582 14.07 13.53 -5.55
C ILE A 582 12.78 12.67 -5.55
N GLU A 583 11.68 13.16 -4.97
CA GLU A 583 10.40 12.43 -4.90
C GLU A 583 9.51 12.65 -6.12
N CYS A 584 9.64 13.79 -6.82
CA CYS A 584 8.67 14.25 -7.81
C CYS A 584 9.34 14.88 -9.05
N VAL A 585 8.66 14.81 -10.20
CA VAL A 585 9.17 15.22 -11.51
C VAL A 585 8.19 16.15 -12.24
N GLY A 586 8.65 17.36 -12.56
CA GLY A 586 7.81 18.40 -13.15
C GLY A 586 6.75 18.92 -12.17
N GLY A 587 5.70 19.59 -12.66
CA GLY A 587 4.74 20.27 -11.80
C GLY A 587 5.19 21.70 -11.46
N VAL A 588 5.01 22.13 -10.22
CA VAL A 588 5.41 23.48 -9.78
C VAL A 588 6.92 23.57 -9.52
N THR A 589 7.50 24.73 -9.81
CA THR A 589 8.86 25.08 -9.39
C THR A 589 8.87 25.62 -7.96
N LEU A 590 9.99 25.46 -7.25
CA LEU A 590 10.18 26.05 -5.93
C LEU A 590 9.96 27.58 -5.97
N PRO A 591 9.10 28.18 -5.13
CA PRO A 591 8.81 29.61 -5.21
C PRO A 591 10.03 30.49 -4.87
N PRO A 592 10.16 31.67 -5.48
CA PRO A 592 11.22 32.63 -5.13
C PRO A 592 11.04 33.13 -3.69
N SER A 593 12.13 33.56 -3.05
CA SER A 593 12.07 34.11 -1.69
C SER A 593 11.29 35.43 -1.65
N VAL A 594 10.34 35.53 -0.73
CA VAL A 594 9.45 36.70 -0.57
C VAL A 594 9.90 37.54 0.63
N THR A 595 9.81 38.86 0.54
CA THR A 595 10.04 39.78 1.68
C THR A 595 8.72 40.28 2.22
N ILE A 596 8.53 40.20 3.54
CA ILE A 596 7.35 40.67 4.27
C ILE A 596 7.77 41.61 5.39
N ASP A 597 6.87 42.48 5.86
CA ASP A 597 7.17 43.45 6.92
C ASP A 597 7.28 42.80 8.32
N CYS A 598 7.88 43.54 9.26
CA CYS A 598 7.94 43.19 10.68
C CYS A 598 6.88 43.94 11.51
N ASP A 599 6.32 43.25 12.51
CA ASP A 599 5.29 43.78 13.41
C ASP A 599 5.81 44.80 14.43
N PHE A 600 7.14 44.86 14.59
CA PHE A 600 7.82 45.77 15.50
C PHE A 600 9.06 46.38 14.85
N VAL A 601 9.41 47.59 15.28
CA VAL A 601 10.61 48.30 14.83
C VAL A 601 11.81 47.82 15.64
N PRO A 602 12.84 47.20 15.02
CA PRO A 602 14.05 46.82 15.75
C PRO A 602 14.75 48.04 16.34
N SER A 603 15.29 47.92 17.56
CA SER A 603 16.04 49.01 18.22
C SER A 603 17.30 49.43 17.45
N VAL A 604 17.83 48.54 16.60
CA VAL A 604 18.97 48.77 15.70
C VAL A 604 18.60 49.34 14.32
N SER A 605 17.33 49.71 14.10
CA SER A 605 16.88 50.34 12.86
C SER A 605 17.28 51.83 12.79
N THR A 606 17.32 52.37 11.58
CA THR A 606 17.48 53.80 11.32
C THR A 606 16.36 54.61 11.98
N THR A 607 15.11 54.14 11.85
CA THR A 607 13.91 54.72 12.43
C THR A 607 13.98 54.84 13.96
N ALA A 608 14.33 53.76 14.65
CA ALA A 608 14.51 53.78 16.10
C ALA A 608 15.61 54.77 16.53
N SER A 609 16.73 54.79 15.81
CA SER A 609 17.88 55.66 16.08
C SER A 609 17.54 57.15 15.94
N LEU A 610 16.79 57.52 14.89
CA LEU A 610 16.35 58.90 14.65
C LEU A 610 15.38 59.38 15.73
N VAL A 611 14.35 58.58 16.05
CA VAL A 611 13.39 58.89 17.12
C VAL A 611 14.06 59.02 18.48
N PHE A 612 15.03 58.14 18.79
CA PHE A 612 15.81 58.20 20.03
C PHE A 612 16.62 59.50 20.12
N ALA A 613 17.31 59.90 19.05
CA ALA A 613 18.05 61.16 19.01
C ALA A 613 17.13 62.38 19.23
N MET A 614 15.96 62.42 18.59
CA MET A 614 14.96 63.47 18.82
C MET A 614 14.48 63.49 20.28
N ALA A 615 14.17 62.33 20.87
CA ALA A 615 13.74 62.24 22.27
C ALA A 615 14.81 62.74 23.25
N VAL A 616 16.10 62.44 23.01
CA VAL A 616 17.22 62.94 23.82
C VAL A 616 17.33 64.47 23.76
N VAL A 617 17.15 65.09 22.59
CA VAL A 617 17.14 66.56 22.46
C VAL A 617 15.99 67.18 23.27
N VAL A 618 14.79 66.61 23.22
CA VAL A 618 13.64 67.11 24.01
C VAL A 618 13.85 66.92 25.52
N MET A 619 14.43 65.79 25.95
CA MET A 619 14.80 65.57 27.35
C MET A 619 15.86 66.57 27.85
N ALA A 620 16.88 66.86 27.04
CA ALA A 620 17.91 67.85 27.38
C ALA A 620 17.31 69.27 27.51
N PHE A 621 16.37 69.63 26.62
CA PHE A 621 15.63 70.89 26.70
C PHE A 621 14.76 70.97 27.98
N ALA A 622 14.00 69.91 28.29
CA ALA A 622 13.19 69.84 29.50
C ALA A 622 14.04 69.90 30.79
N ALA A 623 15.16 69.18 30.84
CA ALA A 623 16.10 69.20 31.96
C ALA A 623 16.76 70.60 32.14
N THR A 624 17.10 71.28 31.04
CA THR A 624 17.58 72.67 31.08
C THR A 624 16.52 73.60 31.67
N CYS A 625 15.26 73.44 31.28
CA CYS A 625 14.14 74.20 31.86
C CYS A 625 13.98 73.93 33.36
N ILE A 626 14.10 72.67 33.81
CA ILE A 626 14.09 72.31 35.25
C ILE A 626 15.21 73.03 36.00
N GLY A 627 16.45 73.00 35.48
CA GLY A 627 17.60 73.68 36.08
C GLY A 627 17.37 75.18 36.26
N VAL A 628 16.81 75.85 35.26
CA VAL A 628 16.46 77.29 35.33
C VAL A 628 15.34 77.54 36.35
N VAL A 629 14.28 76.71 36.38
CA VAL A 629 13.20 76.85 37.39
C VAL A 629 13.75 76.73 38.81
N VAL A 630 14.60 75.73 39.07
CA VAL A 630 15.22 75.53 40.40
C VAL A 630 16.18 76.69 40.74
N ARG A 631 17.01 77.14 39.80
CA ARG A 631 18.01 78.21 40.01
C ARG A 631 17.40 79.58 40.32
N PHE A 632 16.18 79.85 39.85
CA PHE A 632 15.51 81.14 40.00
C PHE A 632 14.19 81.09 40.79
N HIS A 633 13.86 79.98 41.49
CA HIS A 633 12.58 79.77 42.18
C HIS A 633 12.17 80.89 43.17
N ASN A 634 13.15 81.59 43.76
CA ASN A 634 12.92 82.70 44.70
C ASN A 634 12.55 84.02 44.03
N ARG A 635 12.78 84.20 42.72
CA ARG A 635 12.40 85.42 41.99
C ARG A 635 10.86 85.53 41.93
N PRO A 636 10.27 86.74 42.08
CA PRO A 636 8.83 86.92 42.25
C PRO A 636 8.00 86.39 41.06
N ILE A 637 8.55 86.44 39.85
CA ILE A 637 7.90 85.94 38.62
C ILE A 637 7.67 84.42 38.68
N ILE A 638 8.72 83.64 38.97
CA ILE A 638 8.66 82.17 39.05
C ILE A 638 7.90 81.71 40.30
N LYS A 639 8.02 82.48 41.40
CA LYS A 639 7.23 82.26 42.62
C LYS A 639 5.72 82.49 42.39
N ARG A 640 5.33 83.49 41.59
CA ARG A 640 3.93 83.72 41.15
C ARG A 640 3.46 82.61 40.18
N ALA A 641 4.32 82.18 39.26
CA ALA A 641 4.05 81.13 38.27
C ALA A 641 3.94 79.70 38.84
N GLN A 642 3.94 79.53 40.17
CA GLN A 642 3.65 78.28 40.87
C GLN A 642 4.67 77.16 40.57
N TRP A 643 5.95 77.45 40.78
CA TRP A 643 7.08 76.59 40.36
C TRP A 643 6.97 75.07 40.61
N PRO A 644 6.36 74.53 41.69
CA PRO A 644 6.26 73.09 41.86
C PRO A 644 5.36 72.40 40.82
N LEU A 645 4.28 73.06 40.39
CA LEU A 645 3.41 72.57 39.31
C LEU A 645 4.06 72.73 37.92
N LEU A 646 5.06 73.60 37.79
CA LEU A 646 5.87 73.71 36.59
C LEU A 646 6.95 72.61 36.53
N LEU A 647 7.49 72.20 37.68
CA LEU A 647 8.40 71.05 37.77
C LEU A 647 7.69 69.71 37.52
N THR A 648 6.47 69.49 38.04
CA THR A 648 5.71 68.26 37.73
C THR A 648 5.36 68.15 36.25
N LEU A 649 5.04 69.28 35.60
CA LEU A 649 4.83 69.35 34.16
C LEU A 649 6.09 68.96 33.37
N LEU A 650 7.26 69.51 33.74
CA LEU A 650 8.53 69.19 33.07
C LEU A 650 9.00 67.75 33.35
N ALA A 651 8.73 67.21 34.54
CA ALA A 651 8.97 65.80 34.84
C ALA A 651 8.08 64.88 33.99
N GLY A 652 6.80 65.21 33.83
CA GLY A 652 5.90 64.50 32.92
C GLY A 652 6.38 64.50 31.47
N ALA A 653 6.96 65.62 31.00
CA ALA A 653 7.50 65.71 29.65
C ALA A 653 8.68 64.75 29.44
N ILE A 654 9.57 64.62 30.43
CA ILE A 654 10.66 63.63 30.41
C ILE A 654 10.08 62.20 30.39
N VAL A 655 9.06 61.90 31.20
CA VAL A 655 8.38 60.58 31.18
C VAL A 655 7.76 60.27 29.81
N MET A 656 7.15 61.25 29.13
CA MET A 656 6.64 61.08 27.77
C MET A 656 7.75 60.82 26.74
N CYS A 657 8.93 61.43 26.88
CA CYS A 657 10.08 61.11 26.04
C CYS A 657 10.60 59.68 26.28
N VAL A 658 10.63 59.21 27.54
CA VAL A 658 11.02 57.81 27.85
C VAL A 658 9.99 56.82 27.29
N TYR A 659 8.69 57.12 27.38
CA TYR A 659 7.63 56.32 26.73
C TYR A 659 7.88 56.16 25.22
N VAL A 660 8.25 57.24 24.53
CA VAL A 660 8.60 57.18 23.09
C VAL A 660 9.78 56.25 22.84
N THR A 661 10.86 56.34 23.63
CA THR A 661 12.05 55.50 23.39
C THR A 661 11.84 54.00 23.59
N ILE A 662 10.89 53.57 24.45
CA ILE A 662 10.53 52.15 24.61
C ILE A 662 9.47 51.65 23.60
N GLY A 663 9.08 52.49 22.64
CA GLY A 663 8.23 52.10 21.51
C GLY A 663 8.98 51.25 20.46
N ALA A 664 10.30 51.37 20.38
CA ALA A 664 11.15 50.49 19.57
C ALA A 664 11.63 49.26 20.37
N GLY A 665 11.95 48.18 19.67
CA GLY A 665 12.38 46.90 20.23
C GLY A 665 11.34 45.78 20.11
N MET A 666 11.81 44.54 20.25
CA MET A 666 10.97 43.34 20.22
C MET A 666 10.01 43.32 21.42
N PRO A 667 8.72 42.96 21.24
CA PRO A 667 7.79 42.79 22.35
C PRO A 667 8.33 41.81 23.39
N SER A 668 8.36 42.29 24.64
CA SER A 668 8.82 41.53 25.81
C SER A 668 7.99 41.96 27.01
N SER A 669 7.85 41.09 28.01
CA SER A 669 6.97 41.33 29.17
C SER A 669 7.27 42.65 29.90
N THR A 670 8.53 43.06 29.97
CA THR A 670 8.94 44.34 30.57
C THR A 670 8.51 45.54 29.72
N ILE A 671 8.71 45.50 28.40
CA ILE A 671 8.30 46.56 27.47
C ILE A 671 6.77 46.68 27.41
N CYS A 672 6.06 45.55 27.33
CA CYS A 672 4.60 45.52 27.27
C CYS A 672 3.97 46.09 28.55
N ALA A 673 4.54 45.83 29.74
CA ALA A 673 4.08 46.42 31.00
C ALA A 673 4.44 47.91 31.16
N LEU A 674 5.63 48.34 30.71
CA LEU A 674 6.08 49.73 30.84
C LEU A 674 5.34 50.70 29.92
N ARG A 675 4.91 50.27 28.73
CA ARG A 675 4.19 51.11 27.75
C ARG A 675 2.94 51.81 28.34
N PRO A 676 1.92 51.11 28.87
CA PRO A 676 0.74 51.75 29.43
C PRO A 676 1.05 52.58 30.68
N LEU A 677 2.03 52.14 31.50
CA LEU A 677 2.45 52.83 32.71
C LEU A 677 3.06 54.21 32.42
N LEU A 678 4.06 54.28 31.53
CA LEU A 678 4.73 55.54 31.20
C LEU A 678 3.82 56.48 30.41
N ALA A 679 3.02 55.96 29.46
CA ALA A 679 2.02 56.77 28.74
C ALA A 679 1.01 57.41 29.71
N SER A 680 0.51 56.62 30.67
CA SER A 680 -0.49 57.10 31.61
C SER A 680 0.07 58.13 32.60
N ILE A 681 1.23 57.85 33.21
CA ILE A 681 1.87 58.76 34.18
C ILE A 681 2.34 60.04 33.48
N GLY A 682 3.01 59.93 32.33
CA GLY A 682 3.57 61.09 31.61
C GLY A 682 2.51 62.09 31.17
N PHE A 683 1.39 61.61 30.63
CA PHE A 683 0.26 62.46 30.23
C PHE A 683 -0.37 63.18 31.44
N THR A 684 -0.60 62.49 32.55
CA THR A 684 -1.24 63.13 33.73
C THR A 684 -0.28 64.04 34.49
N LEU A 685 1.03 63.78 34.48
CA LEU A 685 2.01 64.72 35.02
C LEU A 685 2.14 65.99 34.17
N THR A 686 2.17 65.89 32.83
CA THR A 686 2.15 67.09 31.96
C THR A 686 0.82 67.82 32.04
N PHE A 687 -0.27 67.18 31.60
CA PHE A 687 -1.55 67.85 31.41
C PHE A 687 -2.32 68.03 32.73
N GLY A 688 -2.29 67.08 33.66
CA GLY A 688 -2.90 67.25 34.98
C GLY A 688 -2.31 68.43 35.75
N SER A 689 -1.01 68.71 35.58
CA SER A 689 -0.39 69.93 36.12
C SER A 689 -0.97 71.22 35.50
N ILE A 690 -1.35 71.19 34.21
CA ILE A 690 -2.09 72.28 33.56
C ILE A 690 -3.51 72.38 34.13
N VAL A 691 -4.26 71.27 34.22
CA VAL A 691 -5.64 71.26 34.78
C VAL A 691 -5.69 71.84 36.19
N VAL A 692 -4.81 71.39 37.08
CA VAL A 692 -4.72 71.84 38.47
C VAL A 692 -4.31 73.32 38.55
N LYS A 693 -3.46 73.78 37.63
CA LYS A 693 -3.08 75.19 37.53
C LYS A 693 -4.24 76.07 37.04
N SER A 694 -4.99 75.63 36.03
CA SER A 694 -6.22 76.29 35.59
C SER A 694 -7.26 76.36 36.70
N LEU A 695 -7.45 75.24 37.42
CA LEU A 695 -8.35 75.16 38.58
C LEU A 695 -7.96 76.15 39.69
N ARG A 696 -6.67 76.30 40.02
CA ARG A 696 -6.23 77.30 41.01
C ARG A 696 -6.51 78.73 40.55
N VAL A 697 -6.30 79.04 39.27
CA VAL A 697 -6.63 80.36 38.72
C VAL A 697 -8.13 80.62 38.80
N TYR A 698 -8.96 79.65 38.37
CA TYR A 698 -10.42 79.73 38.43
C TYR A 698 -10.94 79.94 39.86
N LEU A 699 -10.44 79.17 40.84
CA LEU A 699 -10.84 79.30 42.25
C LEU A 699 -10.45 80.64 42.89
N VAL A 700 -9.42 81.33 42.38
CA VAL A 700 -9.05 82.68 42.83
C VAL A 700 -10.01 83.73 42.27
N PHE A 701 -10.47 83.61 41.03
CA PHE A 701 -11.37 84.59 40.39
C PHE A 701 -12.86 84.37 40.70
N ASN A 702 -13.32 83.15 40.97
CA ASN A 702 -14.76 82.86 41.12
C ASN A 702 -15.36 83.26 42.48
N HIS A 703 -14.56 83.72 43.44
CA HIS A 703 -15.05 84.17 44.75
C HIS A 703 -15.54 85.64 44.72
N LYS A 704 -16.84 85.84 44.51
CA LYS A 704 -17.51 87.17 44.48
C LYS A 704 -17.52 87.96 45.82
N ALA A 705 -16.73 87.56 46.81
CA ALA A 705 -16.63 88.24 48.10
C ALA A 705 -15.24 88.88 48.25
N MET A 706 -15.20 90.18 48.55
CA MET A 706 -13.98 91.00 48.69
C MET A 706 -13.16 90.65 49.94
N LYS A 707 -12.64 89.41 50.00
CA LYS A 707 -11.77 88.91 51.08
C LYS A 707 -10.64 88.09 50.47
N LYS A 708 -9.39 88.40 50.84
CA LYS A 708 -8.16 87.84 50.25
C LYS A 708 -7.97 86.35 50.58
N VAL A 709 -8.62 85.46 49.85
CA VAL A 709 -8.49 84.00 50.02
C VAL A 709 -7.14 83.50 49.50
N GLN A 710 -6.32 82.94 50.37
CA GLN A 710 -5.11 82.22 49.98
C GLN A 710 -5.43 80.75 49.68
N VAL A 711 -5.52 80.38 48.41
CA VAL A 711 -5.65 78.97 48.00
C VAL A 711 -4.31 78.25 48.26
N PRO A 712 -4.25 77.27 49.19
CA PRO A 712 -2.99 76.64 49.61
C PRO A 712 -2.45 75.67 48.55
N LEU A 713 -1.13 75.69 48.36
CA LEU A 713 -0.44 74.85 47.37
C LEU A 713 -0.62 73.35 47.64
N SER A 714 -0.59 72.91 48.91
CA SER A 714 -0.80 71.50 49.29
C SER A 714 -2.13 70.96 48.74
N LYS A 715 -3.24 71.72 48.83
CA LYS A 715 -4.53 71.29 48.27
C LYS A 715 -4.47 71.05 46.77
N MET A 716 -3.70 71.85 46.02
CA MET A 716 -3.52 71.66 44.58
C MET A 716 -2.65 70.44 44.26
N LEU A 717 -1.54 70.25 45.00
CA LEU A 717 -0.68 69.09 44.84
C LEU A 717 -1.40 67.78 45.23
N HIS A 718 -2.31 67.81 46.21
CA HIS A 718 -3.16 66.66 46.55
C HIS A 718 -4.17 66.35 45.44
N ILE A 719 -4.74 67.36 44.76
CA ILE A 719 -5.59 67.14 43.58
C ILE A 719 -4.76 66.52 42.44
N LEU A 720 -3.57 67.04 42.15
CA LEU A 720 -2.69 66.44 41.13
C LEU A 720 -2.32 64.98 41.48
N ALA A 721 -1.97 64.72 42.74
CA ALA A 721 -1.68 63.38 43.23
C ALA A 721 -2.89 62.45 43.14
N SER A 722 -4.12 62.95 43.34
CA SER A 722 -5.34 62.15 43.17
C SER A 722 -5.60 61.76 41.70
N LEU A 723 -5.32 62.66 40.74
CA LEU A 723 -5.42 62.33 39.31
C LEU A 723 -4.41 61.24 38.92
N VAL A 724 -3.15 61.37 39.35
CA VAL A 724 -2.11 60.34 39.16
C VAL A 724 -2.46 59.05 39.92
N GLY A 725 -3.11 59.14 41.08
CA GLY A 725 -3.57 57.98 41.86
C GLY A 725 -4.64 57.16 41.15
N VAL A 726 -5.60 57.81 40.48
CA VAL A 726 -6.60 57.11 39.63
C VAL A 726 -5.91 56.42 38.45
N ASP A 727 -4.95 57.10 37.80
CA ASP A 727 -4.17 56.52 36.70
C ASP A 727 -3.33 55.31 37.11
N LEU A 728 -2.65 55.39 38.26
CA LEU A 728 -1.90 54.29 38.84
C LEU A 728 -2.84 53.13 39.24
N MET A 729 -4.02 53.42 39.80
CA MET A 729 -5.01 52.40 40.12
C MET A 729 -5.45 51.63 38.86
N ILE A 730 -5.82 52.34 37.78
CA ILE A 730 -6.27 51.70 36.53
C ILE A 730 -5.15 50.84 35.93
N VAL A 731 -3.92 51.34 35.85
CA VAL A 731 -2.80 50.58 35.28
C VAL A 731 -2.35 49.42 36.17
N VAL A 732 -2.31 49.58 37.50
CA VAL A 732 -1.94 48.48 38.41
C VAL A 732 -2.99 47.37 38.38
N VAL A 733 -4.29 47.70 38.33
CA VAL A 733 -5.34 46.68 38.17
C VAL A 733 -5.22 45.98 36.82
N TRP A 734 -4.94 46.71 35.72
CA TRP A 734 -4.68 46.10 34.41
C TRP A 734 -3.49 45.11 34.46
N LEU A 735 -2.35 45.54 34.99
CA LEU A 735 -1.14 44.69 35.08
C LEU A 735 -1.30 43.47 36.01
N VAL A 736 -2.28 43.46 36.92
CA VAL A 736 -2.58 42.34 37.83
C VAL A 736 -3.67 41.42 37.27
N VAL A 737 -4.68 41.95 36.59
CA VAL A 737 -5.86 41.19 36.12
C VAL A 737 -5.67 40.66 34.70
N ASP A 738 -5.01 41.43 33.82
CA ASP A 738 -4.91 41.13 32.39
C ASP A 738 -3.56 41.64 31.82
N PHE A 739 -2.47 41.08 32.37
CA PHE A 739 -1.11 41.49 32.05
C PHE A 739 -0.85 41.45 30.52
N PRO A 740 -0.44 42.56 29.89
CA PRO A 740 -0.15 42.60 28.47
C PRO A 740 1.11 41.77 28.15
N SER A 741 0.93 40.57 27.62
CA SER A 741 2.01 39.63 27.33
C SER A 741 2.49 39.76 25.87
N PRO A 742 3.77 39.48 25.59
CA PRO A 742 4.23 39.25 24.23
C PRO A 742 3.55 37.98 23.70
N THR A 743 2.63 38.13 22.74
CA THR A 743 1.81 37.05 22.19
C THR A 743 2.10 36.91 20.71
N THR A 744 2.36 35.67 20.28
CA THR A 744 2.44 35.30 18.87
C THR A 744 1.05 34.93 18.36
N THR A 745 0.61 35.58 17.27
CA THR A 745 -0.63 35.26 16.57
C THR A 745 -0.30 34.82 15.15
N THR A 746 -0.52 33.55 14.85
CA THR A 746 -0.34 32.97 13.51
C THR A 746 -1.53 33.30 12.62
N THR A 747 -1.31 33.96 11.48
CA THR A 747 -2.34 34.23 10.48
C THR A 747 -1.89 33.80 9.09
N ALA A 748 -2.83 33.62 8.15
CA ALA A 748 -2.50 33.40 6.75
C ALA A 748 -1.72 34.59 6.19
N ALA A 749 -0.65 34.33 5.44
CA ALA A 749 0.12 35.39 4.78
C ALA A 749 -0.67 36.00 3.60
N ALA A 750 -0.45 37.28 3.32
CA ALA A 750 -1.06 37.94 2.17
C ALA A 750 -0.21 37.76 0.89
N GLU A 751 1.09 37.53 1.06
CA GLU A 751 2.11 37.56 0.02
C GLU A 751 2.47 36.17 -0.52
N PHE A 752 2.10 35.09 0.18
CA PHE A 752 2.36 33.70 -0.23
C PHE A 752 1.35 32.71 0.38
N ALA A 753 1.25 31.52 -0.22
CA ALA A 753 0.43 30.43 0.30
C ALA A 753 1.07 29.80 1.54
N GLY A 754 0.77 30.34 2.73
CA GLY A 754 1.30 29.87 4.00
C GLY A 754 0.79 30.68 5.19
N THR A 755 1.45 30.53 6.32
CA THR A 755 1.11 31.21 7.58
C THR A 755 2.32 31.96 8.13
N VAL A 756 2.08 33.13 8.71
CA VAL A 756 3.09 33.98 9.32
C VAL A 756 2.73 34.21 10.77
N ASP A 757 3.75 34.09 11.63
CA ASP A 757 3.68 34.46 13.03
C ASP A 757 3.88 35.96 13.19
N HIS A 758 2.87 36.64 13.74
CA HIS A 758 2.93 38.05 14.10
C HIS A 758 3.14 38.21 15.61
N LEU A 759 4.06 39.08 16.04
CA LEU A 759 4.40 39.27 17.45
C LEU A 759 3.99 40.65 17.97
N SER A 760 3.09 40.69 18.96
CA SER A 760 2.61 41.94 19.56
C SER A 760 2.46 41.86 21.08
N CYS A 761 2.28 43.02 21.74
CA CYS A 761 1.85 43.07 23.15
C CYS A 761 0.32 42.96 23.20
N HIS A 762 -0.22 41.83 23.67
CA HIS A 762 -1.65 41.55 23.69
C HIS A 762 -2.18 41.42 25.12
N SER A 763 -3.39 41.92 25.36
CA SER A 763 -4.18 41.74 26.60
C SER A 763 -5.50 41.06 26.21
N SER A 764 -6.00 40.15 27.04
CA SER A 764 -7.22 39.39 26.75
C SER A 764 -8.48 40.26 26.64
N SER A 765 -8.48 41.44 27.28
CA SER A 765 -9.61 42.34 27.39
C SER A 765 -9.25 43.78 26.97
N PHE A 766 -9.91 44.29 25.92
CA PHE A 766 -9.76 45.69 25.49
C PHE A 766 -10.18 46.73 26.55
N ILE A 767 -10.88 46.28 27.60
CA ILE A 767 -11.56 47.14 28.58
C ILE A 767 -10.61 48.07 29.35
N PHE A 768 -9.39 47.64 29.66
CA PHE A 768 -8.42 48.48 30.36
C PHE A 768 -7.83 49.58 29.46
N THR A 769 -7.59 49.26 28.19
CA THR A 769 -7.23 50.25 27.16
C THR A 769 -8.36 51.27 26.97
N ALA A 770 -9.62 50.82 26.91
CA ALA A 770 -10.77 51.71 26.83
C ALA A 770 -10.92 52.61 28.08
N LEU A 771 -10.76 52.05 29.29
CA LEU A 771 -10.84 52.80 30.55
C LEU A 771 -9.75 53.87 30.68
N THR A 772 -8.50 53.56 30.30
CA THR A 772 -7.41 54.55 30.33
C THR A 772 -7.66 55.68 29.33
N VAL A 773 -8.08 55.38 28.09
CA VAL A 773 -8.43 56.40 27.08
C VAL A 773 -9.62 57.25 27.53
N PHE A 774 -10.68 56.64 28.08
CA PHE A 774 -11.85 57.34 28.60
C PHE A 774 -11.51 58.28 29.75
N TRP A 775 -10.67 57.85 30.70
CA TRP A 775 -10.18 58.70 31.78
C TRP A 775 -9.30 59.85 31.25
N LYS A 776 -8.41 59.61 30.28
CA LYS A 776 -7.64 60.69 29.62
C LYS A 776 -8.57 61.71 28.95
N ALA A 777 -9.64 61.27 28.29
CA ALA A 777 -10.62 62.15 27.69
C ALA A 777 -11.35 63.03 28.73
N ILE A 778 -11.78 62.44 29.86
CA ILE A 778 -12.40 63.20 30.97
C ILE A 778 -11.44 64.29 31.48
N VAL A 779 -10.18 63.92 31.77
CA VAL A 779 -9.18 64.89 32.24
C VAL A 779 -8.94 65.97 31.19
N LEU A 780 -8.81 65.59 29.91
CA LEU A 780 -8.61 66.50 28.77
C LEU A 780 -9.73 67.54 28.66
N PHE A 781 -10.99 67.10 28.56
CA PHE A 781 -12.14 68.01 28.42
C PHE A 781 -12.35 68.88 29.67
N ALA A 782 -12.17 68.35 30.88
CA ALA A 782 -12.22 69.14 32.12
C ALA A 782 -11.12 70.21 32.15
N GLY A 783 -9.91 69.87 31.70
CA GLY A 783 -8.78 70.80 31.59
C GLY A 783 -9.00 71.91 30.56
N ILE A 784 -9.56 71.57 29.39
CA ILE A 784 -9.92 72.55 28.35
C ILE A 784 -11.03 73.48 28.86
N TYR A 785 -12.07 72.94 29.49
CA TYR A 785 -13.17 73.71 30.08
C TYR A 785 -12.66 74.72 31.14
N LEU A 786 -11.88 74.24 32.13
CA LEU A 786 -11.29 75.13 33.15
C LEU A 786 -10.38 76.19 32.55
N SER A 787 -9.63 75.86 31.48
CA SER A 787 -8.74 76.80 30.80
C SER A 787 -9.50 77.83 29.94
N PHE A 788 -10.65 77.45 29.38
CA PHE A 788 -11.56 78.36 28.68
C PHE A 788 -12.21 79.38 29.62
N LEU A 789 -12.60 78.96 30.84
CA LEU A 789 -13.24 79.85 31.82
C LEU A 789 -12.30 80.96 32.33
N ILE A 790 -10.98 80.74 32.35
CA ILE A 790 -9.99 81.71 32.86
C ILE A 790 -9.34 82.60 31.78
N ARG A 791 -9.66 82.41 30.50
CA ARG A 791 -8.96 83.04 29.37
C ARG A 791 -9.04 84.58 29.34
N HIS A 792 -10.05 85.17 29.96
CA HIS A 792 -10.27 86.62 30.07
C HIS A 792 -9.96 87.16 31.49
N ALA A 793 -9.12 86.45 32.26
CA ALA A 793 -8.60 86.96 33.52
C ALA A 793 -7.82 88.28 33.34
N ASP A 794 -7.79 89.10 34.40
CA ASP A 794 -7.28 90.47 34.38
C ASP A 794 -5.86 90.64 33.84
N ALA A 795 -5.54 91.82 33.30
CA ALA A 795 -4.32 92.06 32.50
C ALA A 795 -2.99 91.75 33.24
N ASP A 796 -2.98 91.83 34.58
CA ASP A 796 -1.85 91.43 35.43
C ASP A 796 -1.49 89.92 35.34
N PHE A 797 -2.42 89.10 34.83
CA PHE A 797 -2.35 87.64 34.77
C PHE A 797 -2.35 87.08 33.34
N GLN A 798 -1.54 87.67 32.45
CA GLN A 798 -1.19 87.18 31.10
C GLN A 798 -0.81 85.67 30.98
N GLU A 799 -0.66 84.93 32.09
CA GLU A 799 -0.39 83.49 32.10
C GLU A 799 -1.59 82.63 31.67
N SER A 800 -2.83 83.11 31.80
CA SER A 800 -4.05 82.34 31.46
C SER A 800 -4.19 82.02 29.97
N LEU A 801 -3.81 82.95 29.08
CA LEU A 801 -3.88 82.76 27.63
C LEU A 801 -2.97 81.62 27.16
N TRP A 802 -1.73 81.57 27.67
CA TRP A 802 -0.79 80.51 27.35
C TRP A 802 -1.24 79.14 27.88
N ILE A 803 -1.89 79.11 29.04
CA ILE A 803 -2.51 77.90 29.60
C ILE A 803 -3.59 77.34 28.67
N PHE A 804 -4.47 78.21 28.16
CA PHE A 804 -5.48 77.81 27.17
C PHE A 804 -4.84 77.33 25.85
N ALA A 805 -3.83 78.04 25.33
CA ALA A 805 -3.11 77.64 24.12
C ALA A 805 -2.45 76.25 24.25
N SER A 806 -1.80 75.95 25.38
CA SER A 806 -1.21 74.62 25.64
C SER A 806 -2.26 73.51 25.73
N ALA A 807 -3.46 73.79 26.23
CA ALA A 807 -4.55 72.81 26.24
C ALA A 807 -5.06 72.50 24.83
N CYS A 808 -5.17 73.51 23.96
CA CYS A 808 -5.53 73.33 22.55
C CYS A 808 -4.50 72.50 21.76
N VAL A 809 -3.20 72.66 22.05
CA VAL A 809 -2.13 71.86 21.42
C VAL A 809 -2.26 70.37 21.75
N ILE A 810 -2.57 70.02 23.01
CA ILE A 810 -2.81 68.62 23.38
C ILE A 810 -4.10 68.08 22.75
N LEU A 811 -5.17 68.89 22.67
CA LEU A 811 -6.39 68.49 21.97
C LEU A 811 -6.08 68.09 20.51
N MET A 812 -5.38 68.95 19.76
CA MET A 812 -5.02 68.66 18.37
C MET A 812 -4.13 67.42 18.24
N ALA A 813 -3.15 67.25 19.14
CA ALA A 813 -2.32 66.03 19.17
C ALA A 813 -3.17 64.77 19.42
N SER A 814 -4.13 64.82 20.35
CA SER A 814 -5.02 63.68 20.64
C SER A 814 -5.95 63.33 19.47
N LEU A 815 -6.44 64.32 18.74
CA LEU A 815 -7.31 64.14 17.56
C LEU A 815 -6.55 63.55 16.36
N ILE A 816 -5.23 63.75 16.26
CA ILE A 816 -4.38 63.11 15.23
C ILE A 816 -4.02 61.67 15.64
N MET A 817 -3.74 61.45 16.92
CA MET A 817 -3.28 60.15 17.44
C MET A 817 -4.41 59.10 17.49
N LEU A 818 -5.67 59.49 17.73
CA LEU A 818 -6.77 58.54 17.90
C LEU A 818 -7.17 57.80 16.60
N PRO A 819 -7.31 58.44 15.42
CA PRO A 819 -7.54 57.74 14.16
C PRO A 819 -6.37 56.81 13.79
N LEU A 820 -5.14 57.30 13.93
CA LEU A 820 -3.92 56.50 13.70
C LEU A 820 -3.85 55.27 14.63
N ALA A 821 -4.44 55.35 15.83
CA ALA A 821 -4.44 54.25 16.79
C ALA A 821 -5.38 53.09 16.45
N TYR A 822 -6.48 53.33 15.72
CA TYR A 822 -7.57 52.34 15.59
C TYR A 822 -8.21 52.22 14.19
N LEU A 823 -7.89 53.10 13.24
CA LEU A 823 -8.55 53.16 11.92
C LEU A 823 -7.60 52.94 10.73
N VAL A 824 -6.29 52.81 10.96
CA VAL A 824 -5.30 52.69 9.89
C VAL A 824 -4.30 51.58 10.22
N ASN A 825 -4.20 50.58 9.34
CA ASN A 825 -3.14 49.58 9.38
C ASN A 825 -1.95 50.09 8.55
N LEU A 826 -0.79 50.22 9.17
CA LEU A 826 0.46 50.68 8.55
C LEU A 826 1.62 49.76 8.97
N PRO A 827 2.67 49.61 8.12
CA PRO A 827 3.92 48.98 8.52
C PRO A 827 4.47 49.60 9.81
N ALA A 828 4.96 48.77 10.75
CA ALA A 828 5.29 49.20 12.10
C ALA A 828 6.31 50.36 12.15
N ALA A 829 7.23 50.43 11.18
CA ALA A 829 8.18 51.52 11.02
C ALA A 829 7.51 52.88 10.75
N ILE A 830 6.43 52.91 9.95
CA ILE A 830 5.70 54.12 9.62
C ILE A 830 4.86 54.56 10.82
N ASP A 831 4.10 53.64 11.40
CA ASP A 831 3.24 53.91 12.56
C ASP A 831 4.02 54.50 13.76
N TYR A 832 5.10 53.83 14.16
CA TYR A 832 5.97 54.28 15.24
C TYR A 832 6.59 55.65 14.96
N SER A 833 6.95 55.94 13.71
CA SER A 833 7.51 57.24 13.31
C SER A 833 6.51 58.38 13.52
N PHE A 834 5.27 58.22 13.04
CA PHE A 834 4.22 59.24 13.15
C PHE A 834 3.81 59.48 14.62
N ARG A 835 3.58 58.40 15.38
CA ARG A 835 3.23 58.50 16.81
C ARG A 835 4.30 59.22 17.62
N SER A 836 5.55 58.82 17.43
CA SER A 836 6.69 59.40 18.16
C SER A 836 6.91 60.87 17.83
N THR A 837 6.84 61.24 16.55
CA THR A 837 7.02 62.62 16.09
C THR A 837 5.93 63.54 16.65
N THR A 838 4.66 63.10 16.64
CA THR A 838 3.53 63.87 17.16
C THR A 838 3.63 64.11 18.67
N ILE A 839 4.06 63.10 19.44
CA ILE A 839 4.28 63.23 20.89
C ILE A 839 5.43 64.19 21.20
N LEU A 840 6.58 64.04 20.52
CA LEU A 840 7.75 64.90 20.78
C LEU A 840 7.49 66.36 20.38
N LEU A 841 6.90 66.60 19.21
CA LEU A 841 6.59 67.95 18.72
C LEU A 841 5.59 68.68 19.63
N SER A 842 4.49 68.03 20.00
CA SER A 842 3.50 68.60 20.92
C SER A 842 4.07 68.87 22.31
N THR A 843 4.97 68.01 22.80
CA THR A 843 5.70 68.20 24.07
C THR A 843 6.61 69.45 24.02
N VAL A 844 7.38 69.65 22.94
CA VAL A 844 8.22 70.85 22.77
C VAL A 844 7.37 72.12 22.73
N ILE A 845 6.31 72.14 21.93
CA ILE A 845 5.40 73.29 21.82
C ILE A 845 4.78 73.63 23.19
N LEU A 846 4.34 72.62 23.95
CA LEU A 846 3.81 72.79 25.30
C LEU A 846 4.83 73.43 26.25
N ILE A 847 6.07 72.94 26.28
CA ILE A 847 7.14 73.53 27.11
C ILE A 847 7.39 74.99 26.70
N CYS A 848 7.50 75.28 25.41
CA CYS A 848 7.73 76.64 24.91
C CYS A 848 6.61 77.60 25.30
N LEU A 849 5.34 77.23 25.11
CA LEU A 849 4.18 78.04 25.52
C LEU A 849 4.12 78.23 27.04
N MET A 850 4.45 77.19 27.82
CA MET A 850 4.44 77.26 29.29
C MET A 850 5.63 78.00 29.89
N PHE A 851 6.79 78.06 29.23
CA PHE A 851 8.03 78.55 29.83
C PHE A 851 8.59 79.83 29.19
N GLY A 852 8.52 79.97 27.86
CA GLY A 852 9.04 81.13 27.12
C GLY A 852 8.58 82.49 27.66
N PRO A 853 7.27 82.71 27.89
CA PRO A 853 6.75 83.98 28.43
C PRO A 853 7.30 84.35 29.83
N LYS A 854 7.82 83.37 30.59
CA LYS A 854 8.42 83.60 31.92
C LYS A 854 9.90 83.94 31.83
N LEU A 855 10.63 83.36 30.88
CA LEU A 855 12.03 83.72 30.61
C LEU A 855 12.13 85.16 30.12
N ILE A 856 11.31 85.55 29.15
CA ILE A 856 11.28 86.92 28.61
C ILE A 856 10.99 87.96 29.72
N ARG A 857 9.98 87.68 30.57
CA ARG A 857 9.64 88.56 31.70
C ARG A 857 10.71 88.57 32.80
N LEU A 858 11.48 87.49 32.97
CA LEU A 858 12.60 87.45 33.92
C LEU A 858 13.74 88.37 33.45
N ASN A 859 14.14 88.24 32.18
CA ASN A 859 15.19 89.06 31.56
C ASN A 859 14.89 90.56 31.63
N ASN A 860 13.67 90.96 31.26
CA ASN A 860 13.27 92.37 31.24
C ASN A 860 13.20 93.01 32.64
N HIS A 861 13.09 92.21 33.71
CA HIS A 861 12.99 92.71 35.07
C HIS A 861 14.37 92.92 35.74
N ASP A 862 15.42 92.22 35.31
CA ASP A 862 16.78 92.51 35.78
C ASP A 862 17.33 93.81 35.15
N ASN A 863 17.00 94.08 33.88
CA ASN A 863 17.37 95.32 33.19
C ASN A 863 16.83 96.59 33.87
N THR A 864 15.60 96.56 34.37
CA THR A 864 14.94 97.74 34.97
C THR A 864 15.46 98.11 36.37
N THR A 865 16.16 97.20 37.06
CA THR A 865 16.77 97.46 38.37
C THR A 865 18.08 98.23 38.34
N HIS A 866 18.67 98.47 37.17
CA HIS A 866 20.03 99.04 37.08
C HIS A 866 20.08 100.59 37.09
N ASP A 867 19.00 101.26 36.69
CA ASP A 867 19.00 102.73 36.45
C ASP A 867 18.55 103.58 37.67
N THR A 868 17.93 102.99 38.69
CA THR A 868 17.20 103.75 39.74
C THR A 868 18.05 104.23 40.93
N THR A 869 19.38 104.09 40.89
CA THR A 869 20.27 104.28 42.06
C THR A 869 21.23 105.48 41.96
N LYS A 870 21.04 106.40 41.00
CA LYS A 870 21.87 107.63 40.86
C LYS A 870 21.08 108.89 40.45
N ALA A 871 20.23 109.40 41.34
CA ALA A 871 19.78 110.80 41.30
C ALA A 871 19.36 111.28 42.70
N GLY A 872 20.04 112.31 43.24
CA GLY A 872 19.70 112.86 44.56
C GLY A 872 20.52 114.11 44.91
N GLY A 873 19.90 115.28 44.77
CA GLY A 873 20.51 116.60 45.02
C GLY A 873 21.32 117.14 43.82
N GLY A 874 21.05 118.34 43.27
CA GLY A 874 19.86 119.20 43.41
C GLY A 874 20.19 120.68 43.63
N HIS A 875 20.01 121.53 42.60
CA HIS A 875 19.92 122.97 42.78
C HIS A 875 19.14 123.70 41.66
N HIS A 876 18.83 124.97 41.94
CA HIS A 876 18.22 126.00 41.09
C HIS A 876 19.05 126.36 39.83
N ASP A 877 18.56 127.08 38.80
CA ASP A 877 17.30 127.83 38.67
C ASP A 877 16.75 127.92 37.22
N LYS A 878 15.44 128.19 37.10
CA LYS A 878 14.71 129.01 36.10
C LYS A 878 15.05 129.08 34.57
N VAL A 879 13.96 128.90 33.79
CA VAL A 879 13.37 129.84 32.76
C VAL A 879 13.70 129.69 31.25
N THR A 880 12.61 129.56 30.46
CA THR A 880 12.42 129.75 28.97
C THR A 880 13.21 128.88 27.97
N ALA A 881 12.82 128.71 26.70
CA ALA A 881 11.50 128.62 26.03
C ALA A 881 11.64 128.21 24.53
N HIS A 882 10.58 127.64 23.94
CA HIS A 882 10.23 127.55 22.50
C HIS A 882 11.23 127.11 21.39
N HIS A 883 10.87 125.97 20.74
CA HIS A 883 10.76 125.73 19.27
C HIS A 883 11.99 125.67 18.34
N GLY A 884 11.81 124.99 17.19
CA GLY A 884 12.80 124.72 16.11
C GLY A 884 13.39 123.31 16.20
N ALA A 885 13.14 122.30 15.33
CA ALA A 885 12.51 122.17 14.00
C ALA A 885 13.38 122.50 12.75
N ALA A 886 14.08 121.49 12.21
CA ALA A 886 14.53 121.29 10.80
C ALA A 886 15.35 119.96 10.74
N THR A 887 15.11 118.97 9.86
CA THR A 887 15.35 118.89 8.40
C THR A 887 16.85 118.83 8.04
N VAL A 888 17.49 117.66 7.92
CA VAL A 888 17.53 116.72 6.76
C VAL A 888 18.33 117.24 5.54
N HIS A 889 19.49 116.61 5.31
CA HIS A 889 20.15 116.30 4.01
C HIS A 889 21.25 115.25 4.30
N ALA A 890 21.50 114.12 3.61
CA ALA A 890 21.05 113.52 2.33
C ALA A 890 21.95 113.78 1.09
N THR A 891 22.91 112.86 0.87
CA THR A 891 23.51 112.35 -0.41
C THR A 891 24.47 111.17 -0.06
N ALA A 892 24.88 110.25 -0.94
CA ALA A 892 24.28 109.61 -2.13
C ALA A 892 25.18 108.42 -2.60
N GLU A 893 24.66 107.54 -3.49
CA GLU A 893 25.29 107.08 -4.76
C GLU A 893 25.09 105.58 -5.14
N LYS A 894 24.24 105.33 -6.17
CA LYS A 894 24.18 104.22 -7.18
C LYS A 894 23.99 102.75 -6.76
N ASP A 895 23.46 101.82 -7.59
CA ASP A 895 22.53 101.79 -8.75
C ASP A 895 21.99 100.32 -8.81
N ASP A 896 20.69 100.02 -8.95
CA ASP A 896 19.88 99.79 -10.20
C ASP A 896 20.30 98.51 -11.00
N VAL A 897 19.46 97.61 -11.59
CA VAL A 897 18.26 97.77 -12.47
C VAL A 897 17.30 96.53 -12.47
N THR A 898 15.98 96.83 -12.56
CA THR A 898 14.71 96.09 -12.90
C THR A 898 14.54 94.56 -13.17
N ASN A 899 13.41 94.03 -12.65
CA ASN A 899 12.31 93.20 -13.23
C ASN A 899 12.39 92.52 -14.64
N GLY A 900 11.65 91.40 -14.83
CA GLY A 900 11.06 91.08 -16.15
C GLY A 900 10.40 89.71 -16.45
N ASN A 901 9.13 89.51 -16.05
CA ASN A 901 8.10 88.63 -16.69
C ASN A 901 8.29 87.09 -16.84
N ALA A 902 7.20 86.43 -17.24
CA ALA A 902 7.02 84.98 -17.42
C ALA A 902 6.48 84.64 -18.83
N ILE A 903 6.43 83.34 -19.19
CA ILE A 903 5.58 82.60 -20.16
C ILE A 903 6.27 81.21 -20.34
N GLY A 904 5.58 80.07 -20.50
CA GLY A 904 4.14 79.82 -20.59
C GLY A 904 3.80 78.33 -20.44
N LEU A 905 2.61 77.94 -20.91
CA LEU A 905 2.00 76.62 -20.71
C LEU A 905 1.20 76.27 -21.97
N GLU A 906 1.46 75.16 -22.65
CA GLU A 906 0.54 74.66 -23.69
C GLU A 906 0.68 73.15 -23.94
N LEU A 907 -0.38 72.54 -24.49
CA LEU A 907 -0.51 71.10 -24.70
C LEU A 907 -1.50 70.81 -25.84
N ALA A 908 -0.99 70.34 -26.99
CA ALA A 908 -1.76 69.77 -28.10
C ALA A 908 -0.80 69.09 -29.12
N ASP A 909 -1.25 68.29 -30.10
CA ASP A 909 -2.09 67.06 -30.13
C ASP A 909 -2.12 66.57 -31.61
N THR A 910 -2.34 65.27 -31.87
CA THR A 910 -2.52 64.64 -33.21
C THR A 910 -1.34 64.75 -34.20
N THR A 911 -1.17 63.95 -35.27
CA THR A 911 -1.72 62.65 -35.79
C THR A 911 -0.62 62.03 -36.69
N ALA A 912 -0.61 60.78 -37.18
CA ALA A 912 -1.42 59.53 -37.09
C ALA A 912 -0.40 58.35 -37.27
N LYS A 913 -0.60 57.17 -37.91
CA LYS A 913 -1.70 56.44 -38.61
C LYS A 913 -1.32 54.94 -38.64
N ALA A 914 -2.31 54.07 -38.84
CA ALA A 914 -2.21 52.71 -39.40
C ALA A 914 -1.55 51.59 -38.57
N ASP A 915 -1.97 50.32 -38.72
CA ASP A 915 -3.23 49.74 -39.22
C ASP A 915 -3.45 48.40 -38.43
N GLN A 916 -4.46 47.61 -38.83
CA GLN A 916 -4.88 46.27 -38.37
C GLN A 916 -3.80 45.37 -37.69
N GLU A 917 -4.14 44.52 -36.72
CA GLU A 917 -5.39 43.76 -36.50
C GLU A 917 -5.73 43.56 -35.01
#